data_AF-A0A3R7FUX3-F1
#
_entry.id   AF-A0A3R7FUX3-F1
#
_cell.length_a   1.000
_cell.length_b   1.000
_cell.length_c   1.000
_cell.angle_alpha   90.00
_cell.angle_beta   90.00
_cell.angle_gamma   90.00
#
_symmetry.space_group_name_H-M   'P 1'
#
loop_
_entity.id
_entity.type
_entity.pdbx_description
1 polymer ?
#
loop_
_entity_poly.entity_id
_entity_poly.type
_entity_poly.pdbx_seq_one_letter_code
_entity_poly.pdbx_strand_id
1 'polypeptide(L)'
;MKKPLALLAVSLIFLMLPFQTSIQNIAAQEIPRPKDLVIASIWGPETVDPAWCYDTASAGIIMNVYDTLIRFAVDRSLPPEEQGLTDQFEPCLATEWVIAAPPHPDAPEYTNCTYYFKIREGVKWHDPKYGTVKPSDVEYSFERWMVLDRSGGPTWMIYEPLLGVHAANWSDPEWPQKIDHAVESNATHVWFNLKSPNYPPMIFMQVIAQSWASIMPNEWAYEHGCWPGEAHPEENPYTNETMTKYYDPEVSPLDDWPPGTGGKIECGSGPYKLVLLDEIEHIWKLERFPDYWKGWPAPGCNGYLETVTFYGIDEWGTRKTMFLAGDADFCYVPRAHLPELVTNWEENPTWEEEEYVPGIRCYPGLPSLVETNIFFNFKIETTGNPYIGEPPYDELHEKGIPYWFFDDVNVRKAFAYSFDWETYIREVLFGEAKQPSTPHVEGLAYDEYVWDVGEPDLDPESPDTLLPPPYDQPLLPNGSGPLPPVPKYYYDPEKAEEYFKAAYDGELWEKGFTFSILYNTGNEEREIAARMLKEHIESLNPKFHINVIEVDWPTYLKELVSKRLTLFIIGWLADYPDPHNWYYPYMHSTGTFSYFQSYSNPEVDKLIEAGVTETDDNKRIEIYWKLGNKYFEDAVSLPLFQVTIRHWERTWVAGWYYNPIYPGNFFYHIWKEYYIPQKPTVPTVPATLPYGVSIRLSSEFIDPATRGPAYGYIVFVQESSDGETWNNIGAVITDKNGRVDVSVTPPLGTTYYRLNFTGYKAPAPIREELTGTVLLSAVPFEEWMKTFNVYIPSEVTAQIKVETESLEDILSQALSPMQEDINTLSSKIDTLSSNIENLQAAINAMPSTSMVYGSLGLAIIALIIAIIAVAKK
;
A
#
# COMPACT_ATOMS: atom_id res chain seq x y z
N MET A 1 -16.31 -63.69 7.48
CA MET A 1 -17.20 -62.90 6.60
C MET A 1 -17.45 -61.53 7.24
N LYS A 2 -16.75 -60.49 6.81
CA LYS A 2 -16.95 -59.05 7.07
C LYS A 2 -15.71 -58.31 6.57
N LYS A 3 -15.43 -58.33 5.26
CA LYS A 3 -14.26 -57.66 4.66
C LYS A 3 -14.38 -57.18 3.18
N PRO A 4 -15.54 -57.17 2.47
CA PRO A 4 -15.55 -56.57 1.12
C PRO A 4 -16.14 -55.14 1.06
N LEU A 5 -16.74 -54.59 2.12
CA LEU A 5 -17.35 -53.24 2.05
C LEU A 5 -16.36 -52.08 2.29
N ALA A 6 -15.29 -52.31 3.05
CA ALA A 6 -14.32 -51.25 3.38
C ALA A 6 -13.41 -50.89 2.20
N LEU A 7 -13.05 -51.86 1.35
CA LEU A 7 -12.24 -51.57 0.16
C LEU A 7 -13.02 -50.81 -0.91
N LEU A 8 -14.33 -51.07 -1.07
CA LEU A 8 -15.14 -50.36 -2.06
C LEU A 8 -15.32 -48.86 -1.69
N ALA A 9 -15.43 -48.55 -0.38
CA ALA A 9 -15.52 -47.18 0.11
C ALA A 9 -14.21 -46.40 -0.06
N VAL A 10 -13.06 -47.03 0.17
CA VAL A 10 -11.74 -46.40 -0.03
C VAL A 10 -11.45 -46.18 -1.52
N SER A 11 -11.86 -47.12 -2.39
CA SER A 11 -11.72 -46.94 -3.85
C SER A 11 -12.65 -45.85 -4.42
N LEU A 12 -13.85 -45.66 -3.87
CA LEU A 12 -14.75 -44.56 -4.26
C LEU A 12 -14.23 -43.19 -3.80
N ILE A 13 -13.60 -43.11 -2.63
CA ILE A 13 -12.95 -41.88 -2.14
C ILE A 13 -11.72 -41.53 -3.00
N PHE A 14 -10.91 -42.53 -3.41
CA PHE A 14 -9.77 -42.30 -4.31
C PHE A 14 -10.16 -42.03 -5.78
N LEU A 15 -11.35 -42.45 -6.22
CA LEU A 15 -11.88 -42.10 -7.55
C LEU A 15 -12.61 -40.74 -7.59
N MET A 16 -13.02 -40.20 -6.44
CA MET A 16 -13.57 -38.83 -6.34
C MET A 16 -12.49 -37.76 -6.14
N LEU A 17 -11.32 -38.12 -5.61
CA LEU A 17 -10.18 -37.20 -5.40
C LEU A 17 -9.61 -36.55 -6.70
N PRO A 18 -9.52 -37.25 -7.86
CA PRO A 18 -9.13 -36.60 -9.12
C PRO A 18 -10.31 -36.00 -9.92
N PHE A 19 -11.56 -36.13 -9.44
CA PHE A 19 -12.74 -35.48 -10.04
C PHE A 19 -13.17 -34.19 -9.32
N GLN A 20 -12.59 -33.87 -8.14
CA GLN A 20 -12.73 -32.55 -7.53
C GLN A 20 -11.78 -31.49 -8.12
N THR A 21 -10.67 -31.91 -8.75
CA THR A 21 -9.69 -30.99 -9.35
C THR A 21 -9.98 -30.65 -10.82
N SER A 22 -11.09 -31.14 -11.39
CA SER A 22 -11.43 -30.96 -12.81
C SER A 22 -12.87 -30.46 -13.07
N ILE A 23 -13.57 -29.96 -12.05
CA ILE A 23 -14.81 -29.15 -12.19
C ILE A 23 -14.57 -27.70 -11.74
N GLN A 24 -13.32 -27.22 -11.77
CA GLN A 24 -12.98 -25.82 -11.43
C GLN A 24 -12.69 -24.94 -12.64
N ASN A 25 -13.19 -25.30 -13.84
CA ASN A 25 -13.18 -24.36 -14.95
C ASN A 25 -14.52 -24.33 -15.68
N ILE A 26 -15.07 -23.11 -15.75
CA ILE A 26 -16.26 -22.66 -16.48
C ILE A 26 -17.60 -22.87 -15.73
N ALA A 27 -17.63 -22.44 -14.48
CA ALA A 27 -18.72 -21.57 -14.01
C ALA A 27 -18.07 -20.20 -13.77
N ALA A 28 -18.74 -19.09 -14.09
CA ALA A 28 -18.25 -17.77 -13.68
C ALA A 28 -18.01 -17.82 -12.16
N GLN A 29 -16.75 -17.76 -11.73
CA GLN A 29 -16.42 -17.91 -10.31
C GLN A 29 -17.02 -16.72 -9.58
N GLU A 30 -18.08 -16.92 -8.79
CA GLU A 30 -18.70 -15.86 -7.99
C GLU A 30 -17.64 -15.16 -7.13
N ILE A 31 -17.65 -13.83 -7.11
CA ILE A 31 -16.76 -13.04 -6.25
C ILE A 31 -17.01 -13.48 -4.79
N PRO A 32 -15.99 -13.98 -4.06
CA PRO A 32 -16.17 -14.37 -2.67
C PRO A 32 -16.63 -13.18 -1.83
N ARG A 33 -17.73 -13.37 -1.09
CA ARG A 33 -18.30 -12.36 -0.19
C ARG A 33 -18.35 -10.99 -0.89
N PRO A 34 -19.21 -10.82 -1.91
CA PRO A 34 -19.11 -9.72 -2.87
C PRO A 34 -19.32 -8.32 -2.26
N LYS A 35 -19.77 -8.23 -1.01
CA LYS A 35 -19.92 -6.97 -0.27
C LYS A 35 -19.12 -6.92 1.03
N ASP A 36 -18.26 -7.89 1.31
CA ASP A 36 -17.47 -7.92 2.54
C ASP A 36 -15.98 -7.87 2.20
N LEU A 37 -15.30 -6.77 2.53
CA LEU A 37 -13.85 -6.65 2.35
C LEU A 37 -13.14 -7.29 3.54
N VAL A 38 -12.22 -8.21 3.27
CA VAL A 38 -11.38 -8.85 4.29
C VAL A 38 -9.94 -8.35 4.15
N ILE A 39 -9.36 -7.85 5.24
CA ILE A 39 -7.99 -7.35 5.31
C ILE A 39 -7.20 -8.30 6.21
N ALA A 40 -6.12 -8.87 5.69
CA ALA A 40 -5.15 -9.63 6.47
C ALA A 40 -3.88 -8.79 6.65
N SER A 41 -3.63 -8.31 7.87
CA SER A 41 -2.48 -7.46 8.16
C SER A 41 -1.89 -7.82 9.53
N ILE A 42 -1.03 -6.96 10.06
CA ILE A 42 -0.46 -7.05 11.41
C ILE A 42 -1.02 -5.91 12.27
N TRP A 43 -1.18 -6.17 13.57
CA TRP A 43 -1.59 -5.23 14.62
C TRP A 43 -3.02 -4.66 14.51
N GLY A 44 -3.67 -4.49 15.66
CA GLY A 44 -4.95 -3.77 15.79
C GLY A 44 -4.78 -2.33 16.25
N PRO A 45 -5.87 -1.54 16.28
CA PRO A 45 -5.87 -0.18 16.84
C PRO A 45 -5.59 -0.19 18.35
N GLU A 46 -5.03 0.89 18.88
CA GLU A 46 -4.91 1.13 20.34
C GLU A 46 -6.17 1.83 20.89
N THR A 47 -6.76 2.72 20.11
CA THR A 47 -7.87 3.59 20.54
C THR A 47 -8.91 3.76 19.44
N VAL A 48 -10.13 4.13 19.83
CA VAL A 48 -11.18 4.59 18.91
C VAL A 48 -11.54 6.05 19.13
N ASP A 49 -10.89 6.74 20.08
CA ASP A 49 -11.11 8.14 20.39
C ASP A 49 -10.25 9.04 19.49
N PRO A 50 -10.86 9.86 18.62
CA PRO A 50 -10.11 10.78 17.76
C PRO A 50 -9.16 11.72 18.49
N ALA A 51 -9.55 12.23 19.67
CA ALA A 51 -8.71 13.17 20.41
C ALA A 51 -7.52 12.49 21.10
N TRP A 52 -7.59 11.17 21.29
CA TRP A 52 -6.52 10.37 21.88
C TRP A 52 -5.57 9.79 20.81
N CYS A 53 -6.10 9.50 19.62
CA CYS A 53 -5.39 8.83 18.54
C CYS A 53 -4.10 9.55 18.10
N TYR A 54 -2.99 8.81 18.02
CA TYR A 54 -1.76 9.28 17.36
C TYR A 54 -0.94 8.14 16.75
N ASP A 55 -1.62 7.09 16.30
CA ASP A 55 -1.05 5.96 15.59
C ASP A 55 -1.87 5.64 14.34
N THR A 56 -1.25 5.02 13.33
CA THR A 56 -1.89 4.79 12.04
C THR A 56 -2.99 3.72 12.07
N ALA A 57 -2.89 2.73 12.97
CA ALA A 57 -3.87 1.65 13.07
C ALA A 57 -5.22 2.16 13.61
N SER A 58 -5.17 2.96 14.69
CA SER A 58 -6.35 3.65 15.23
C SER A 58 -6.92 4.65 14.23
N ALA A 59 -6.06 5.48 13.61
CA ALA A 59 -6.47 6.50 12.66
C ALA A 59 -7.18 5.92 11.42
N GLY A 60 -6.74 4.74 10.94
CA GLY A 60 -7.36 4.03 9.83
C GLY A 60 -8.81 3.60 10.09
N ILE A 61 -9.17 3.32 11.35
CA ILE A 61 -10.56 3.07 11.73
C ILE A 61 -11.31 4.40 11.87
N ILE A 62 -10.73 5.35 12.61
CA ILE A 62 -11.36 6.64 12.93
C ILE A 62 -11.79 7.39 11.67
N MET A 63 -10.95 7.42 10.63
CA MET A 63 -11.27 8.11 9.36
C MET A 63 -12.48 7.54 8.61
N ASN A 64 -12.87 6.29 8.90
CA ASN A 64 -14.02 5.60 8.33
C ASN A 64 -15.28 5.67 9.22
N VAL A 65 -15.08 5.83 10.54
CA VAL A 65 -16.14 5.95 11.54
C VAL A 65 -16.64 7.39 11.65
N TYR A 66 -15.74 8.36 11.60
CA TYR A 66 -16.06 9.77 11.79
C TYR A 66 -15.91 10.58 10.49
N ASP A 67 -16.54 11.75 10.45
CA ASP A 67 -16.29 12.79 9.46
C ASP A 67 -15.61 14.01 10.11
N THR A 68 -14.80 14.69 9.32
CA THR A 68 -14.11 15.96 9.61
C THR A 68 -14.83 17.13 8.95
N LEU A 69 -14.35 18.36 9.17
CA LEU A 69 -14.90 19.54 8.46
C LEU A 69 -14.68 19.45 6.95
N ILE A 70 -13.48 19.04 6.54
CA ILE A 70 -13.03 18.90 5.16
C ILE A 70 -12.21 17.63 5.01
N ARG A 71 -12.01 17.15 3.78
CA ARG A 71 -11.13 16.00 3.49
C ARG A 71 -10.20 16.35 2.35
N PHE A 72 -9.07 15.65 2.24
CA PHE A 72 -8.25 15.68 1.03
C PHE A 72 -9.08 15.29 -0.20
N ALA A 73 -8.93 16.07 -1.26
CA ALA A 73 -9.67 15.87 -2.50
C ALA A 73 -9.19 14.61 -3.25
N VAL A 74 -10.09 14.05 -4.06
CA VAL A 74 -9.79 12.89 -4.90
C VAL A 74 -10.10 13.21 -6.36
N ASP A 75 -9.09 13.15 -7.23
CA ASP A 75 -9.27 13.28 -8.68
C ASP A 75 -9.43 11.90 -9.34
N ARG A 76 -10.67 11.54 -9.63
CA ARG A 76 -11.02 10.26 -10.27
C ARG A 76 -10.66 10.18 -11.76
N SER A 77 -10.13 11.25 -12.36
CA SER A 77 -9.61 11.22 -13.73
C SER A 77 -8.18 10.69 -13.83
N LEU A 78 -7.46 10.65 -12.71
CA LEU A 78 -6.08 10.15 -12.59
C LEU A 78 -6.06 8.63 -12.36
N PRO A 79 -4.93 7.95 -12.64
CA PRO A 79 -4.76 6.55 -12.26
C PRO A 79 -4.83 6.37 -10.73
N PRO A 80 -5.24 5.20 -10.20
CA PRO A 80 -5.47 4.95 -8.77
C PRO A 80 -4.35 5.44 -7.83
N GLU A 81 -3.11 5.26 -8.23
CA GLU A 81 -1.88 5.65 -7.54
C GLU A 81 -1.67 7.18 -7.41
N GLU A 82 -2.40 7.99 -8.19
CA GLU A 82 -2.28 9.46 -8.24
C GLU A 82 -3.55 10.21 -7.81
N GLN A 83 -4.66 9.51 -7.50
CA GLN A 83 -5.95 10.19 -7.30
C GLN A 83 -6.03 11.02 -6.01
N GLY A 84 -5.27 10.69 -4.96
CA GLY A 84 -5.30 11.39 -3.68
C GLY A 84 -4.45 12.65 -3.70
N LEU A 85 -5.10 13.82 -3.60
CA LEU A 85 -4.44 15.12 -3.63
C LEU A 85 -4.09 15.58 -2.20
N THR A 86 -2.86 16.04 -1.96
CA THR A 86 -2.34 16.39 -0.61
C THR A 86 -2.39 17.90 -0.31
N ASP A 87 -2.74 18.72 -1.30
CA ASP A 87 -2.79 20.18 -1.25
C ASP A 87 -4.18 20.74 -1.59
N GLN A 88 -5.13 19.86 -1.91
CA GLN A 88 -6.50 20.21 -2.26
C GLN A 88 -7.50 19.53 -1.33
N PHE A 89 -8.59 20.25 -1.05
CA PHE A 89 -9.63 19.79 -0.13
C PHE A 89 -11.00 19.78 -0.78
N GLU A 90 -11.82 18.80 -0.38
CA GLU A 90 -13.22 18.72 -0.71
C GLU A 90 -14.13 18.99 0.51
N PRO A 91 -15.35 19.53 0.29
CA PRO A 91 -16.35 19.68 1.34
C PRO A 91 -16.72 18.34 2.01
N CYS A 92 -16.70 18.32 3.35
CA CYS A 92 -17.21 17.21 4.16
C CYS A 92 -18.40 17.69 5.02
N LEU A 93 -18.23 17.80 6.34
CA LEU A 93 -19.23 18.42 7.22
C LEU A 93 -19.35 19.93 6.97
N ALA A 94 -18.28 20.60 6.55
CA ALA A 94 -18.36 21.98 6.06
C ALA A 94 -18.78 21.99 4.59
N THR A 95 -19.79 22.79 4.23
CA THR A 95 -20.22 22.97 2.83
C THR A 95 -19.50 24.11 2.12
N GLU A 96 -19.08 25.12 2.88
CA GLU A 96 -18.45 26.35 2.42
C GLU A 96 -17.49 26.83 3.51
N TRP A 97 -16.40 27.50 3.13
CA TRP A 97 -15.47 28.11 4.08
C TRP A 97 -14.84 29.39 3.56
N VAL A 98 -14.38 30.23 4.48
CA VAL A 98 -13.57 31.43 4.21
C VAL A 98 -12.26 31.28 4.96
N ILE A 99 -11.16 31.18 4.20
CA ILE A 99 -9.80 31.09 4.73
C ILE A 99 -9.33 32.49 5.11
N ALA A 100 -8.82 32.64 6.33
CA ALA A 100 -8.13 33.84 6.82
C ALA A 100 -8.89 35.16 6.57
N ALA A 101 -10.09 35.29 7.14
CA ALA A 101 -10.79 36.58 7.20
C ALA A 101 -10.19 37.47 8.30
N PRO A 102 -10.44 38.80 8.27
CA PRO A 102 -10.19 39.65 9.43
C PRO A 102 -10.81 39.05 10.71
N PRO A 103 -10.23 39.29 11.89
CA PRO A 103 -10.77 38.77 13.15
C PRO A 103 -12.27 39.02 13.28
N HIS A 104 -13.00 38.01 13.76
CA HIS A 104 -14.42 38.18 14.11
C HIS A 104 -14.59 39.41 15.04
N PRO A 105 -15.70 40.17 14.95
CA PRO A 105 -15.91 41.31 15.84
C PRO A 105 -15.81 40.97 17.35
N ASP A 106 -16.16 39.74 17.70
CA ASP A 106 -16.10 39.22 19.08
C ASP A 106 -14.85 38.36 19.36
N ALA A 107 -13.90 38.29 18.42
CA ALA A 107 -12.68 37.50 18.59
C ALA A 107 -11.79 38.07 19.71
N PRO A 108 -11.01 37.22 20.41
CA PRO A 108 -10.01 37.68 21.36
C PRO A 108 -9.02 38.68 20.77
N GLU A 109 -8.50 39.59 21.60
CA GLU A 109 -7.54 40.63 21.17
C GLU A 109 -6.27 40.05 20.52
N TYR A 110 -5.89 38.81 20.87
CA TYR A 110 -4.73 38.13 20.28
C TYR A 110 -4.97 37.63 18.86
N THR A 111 -6.22 37.61 18.40
CA THR A 111 -6.63 37.01 17.12
C THR A 111 -6.13 37.86 15.96
N ASN A 112 -5.41 37.24 15.04
CA ASN A 112 -4.92 37.90 13.84
C ASN A 112 -5.79 37.62 12.62
N CYS A 113 -6.37 36.43 12.53
CA CYS A 113 -7.36 36.10 11.50
C CYS A 113 -8.35 35.04 12.00
N THR A 114 -9.49 34.96 11.34
CA THR A 114 -10.54 33.99 11.66
C THR A 114 -10.86 33.13 10.44
N TYR A 115 -10.97 31.81 10.63
CA TYR A 115 -11.38 30.86 9.59
C TYR A 115 -12.82 30.46 9.84
N TYR A 116 -13.69 30.64 8.85
CA TYR A 116 -15.13 30.34 8.97
C TYR A 116 -15.52 29.12 8.18
N PHE A 117 -16.34 28.26 8.77
CA PHE A 117 -16.90 27.08 8.12
C PHE A 117 -18.41 27.04 8.33
N LYS A 118 -19.16 26.89 7.23
CA LYS A 118 -20.61 26.68 7.25
C LYS A 118 -20.90 25.19 7.36
N ILE A 119 -21.63 24.77 8.38
CA ILE A 119 -21.87 23.36 8.67
C ILE A 119 -23.10 22.83 7.91
N ARG A 120 -22.96 21.61 7.40
CA ARG A 120 -24.00 20.87 6.67
C ARG A 120 -25.14 20.51 7.60
N GLU A 121 -26.37 20.87 7.22
CA GLU A 121 -27.57 20.48 7.94
C GLU A 121 -27.98 19.02 7.63
N GLY A 122 -28.61 18.36 8.60
CA GLY A 122 -29.28 17.07 8.40
C GLY A 122 -28.35 15.84 8.40
N VAL A 123 -27.05 16.00 8.68
CA VAL A 123 -26.12 14.88 8.82
C VAL A 123 -26.44 14.10 10.09
N LYS A 124 -26.77 12.81 9.97
CA LYS A 124 -27.15 11.98 11.12
C LYS A 124 -25.91 11.40 11.80
N TRP A 125 -26.00 11.29 13.12
CA TRP A 125 -25.07 10.47 13.92
C TRP A 125 -25.35 8.98 13.75
N HIS A 126 -24.36 8.15 14.03
CA HIS A 126 -24.52 6.70 14.07
C HIS A 126 -25.55 6.27 15.10
N ASP A 127 -25.58 6.92 16.27
CA ASP A 127 -26.68 6.78 17.23
C ASP A 127 -27.75 7.85 16.96
N PRO A 128 -28.95 7.46 16.45
CA PRO A 128 -30.02 8.39 16.14
C PRO A 128 -30.58 9.12 17.38
N LYS A 129 -30.26 8.69 18.62
CA LYS A 129 -30.65 9.38 19.86
C LYS A 129 -30.19 10.84 19.87
N TYR A 130 -29.01 11.13 19.31
CA TYR A 130 -28.40 12.46 19.35
C TYR A 130 -28.77 13.33 18.15
N GLY A 131 -29.64 12.85 17.27
CA GLY A 131 -30.18 13.63 16.15
C GLY A 131 -29.16 13.83 15.02
N THR A 132 -28.77 15.08 14.79
CA THR A 132 -27.91 15.48 13.66
C THR A 132 -26.76 16.36 14.12
N VAL A 133 -25.67 16.37 13.35
CA VAL A 133 -24.51 17.23 13.55
C VAL A 133 -24.94 18.70 13.62
N LYS A 134 -24.40 19.44 14.59
CA LYS A 134 -24.58 20.88 14.79
C LYS A 134 -23.21 21.58 14.84
N PRO A 135 -23.14 22.89 14.59
CA PRO A 135 -21.91 23.66 14.79
C PRO A 135 -21.32 23.54 16.20
N SER A 136 -22.17 23.47 17.24
CA SER A 136 -21.73 23.27 18.63
C SER A 136 -21.05 21.93 18.89
N ASP A 137 -21.34 20.89 18.08
CA ASP A 137 -20.64 19.61 18.17
C ASP A 137 -19.20 19.73 17.63
N VAL A 138 -19.00 20.60 16.64
CA VAL A 138 -17.67 20.89 16.08
C VAL A 138 -16.82 21.63 17.09
N GLU A 139 -17.32 22.75 17.60
CA GLU A 139 -16.70 23.54 18.67
C GLU A 139 -16.28 22.64 19.83
N TYR A 140 -17.24 21.87 20.39
CA TYR A 140 -16.97 20.91 21.45
C TYR A 140 -15.86 19.92 21.11
N SER A 141 -15.84 19.36 19.90
CA SER A 141 -14.85 18.34 19.53
C SER A 141 -13.42 18.89 19.52
N PHE A 142 -13.23 20.12 19.03
CA PHE A 142 -11.92 20.77 19.02
C PHE A 142 -11.52 21.28 20.41
N GLU A 143 -12.43 21.89 21.16
CA GLU A 143 -12.16 22.29 22.54
C GLU A 143 -11.83 21.08 23.42
N ARG A 144 -12.60 19.98 23.32
CA ARG A 144 -12.33 18.72 24.03
C ARG A 144 -10.93 18.21 23.70
N TRP A 145 -10.52 18.27 22.44
CA TRP A 145 -9.18 17.86 22.04
C TRP A 145 -8.09 18.70 22.73
N MET A 146 -8.30 20.01 22.81
CA MET A 146 -7.43 20.93 23.57
C MET A 146 -7.47 20.66 25.08
N VAL A 147 -8.62 20.31 25.65
CA VAL A 147 -8.74 19.99 27.09
C VAL A 147 -8.03 18.69 27.44
N LEU A 148 -8.17 17.68 26.56
CA LEU A 148 -7.60 16.35 26.76
C LEU A 148 -6.07 16.38 26.75
N ASP A 149 -5.48 17.05 25.74
CA ASP A 149 -4.03 17.34 25.60
C ASP A 149 -3.10 16.30 26.25
N ARG A 150 -3.21 15.05 25.80
CA ARG A 150 -2.45 13.96 26.39
C ARG A 150 -0.96 14.08 26.10
N SER A 151 -0.13 13.64 27.04
CA SER A 151 1.32 13.63 26.88
C SER A 151 1.75 12.86 25.63
N GLY A 152 2.51 13.53 24.76
CA GLY A 152 3.00 12.96 23.50
C GLY A 152 1.94 12.85 22.39
N GLY A 153 0.73 13.41 22.57
CA GLY A 153 -0.35 13.42 21.59
C GLY A 153 -0.23 14.50 20.49
N PRO A 154 -1.21 14.56 19.55
CA PRO A 154 -1.18 15.45 18.39
C PRO A 154 -1.68 16.88 18.67
N THR A 155 -2.15 17.19 19.88
CA THR A 155 -2.86 18.44 20.21
C THR A 155 -2.04 19.71 19.99
N TRP A 156 -0.71 19.61 20.00
CA TRP A 156 0.18 20.72 19.64
C TRP A 156 -0.17 21.34 18.27
N MET A 157 -0.68 20.55 17.32
CA MET A 157 -1.04 21.00 15.97
C MET A 157 -2.23 21.96 15.94
N ILE A 158 -3.09 21.94 16.97
CA ILE A 158 -4.18 22.91 17.10
C ILE A 158 -3.83 24.05 18.05
N TYR A 159 -3.02 23.77 19.09
CA TYR A 159 -2.53 24.80 19.99
C TYR A 159 -1.62 25.83 19.31
N GLU A 160 -0.75 25.38 18.42
CA GLU A 160 0.24 26.24 17.75
C GLU A 160 -0.44 27.35 16.91
N PRO A 161 -1.34 27.04 15.96
CA PRO A 161 -2.02 28.08 15.18
C PRO A 161 -3.00 28.92 16.01
N LEU A 162 -3.73 28.31 16.97
CA LEU A 162 -4.78 29.01 17.72
C LEU A 162 -4.23 29.88 18.85
N LEU A 163 -3.29 29.38 19.64
CA LEU A 163 -2.81 30.04 20.87
C LEU A 163 -1.30 30.36 20.87
N GLY A 164 -0.56 29.92 19.85
CA GLY A 164 0.88 30.17 19.71
C GLY A 164 1.70 29.52 20.83
N VAL A 165 1.27 28.32 21.25
CA VAL A 165 1.93 27.44 22.20
C VAL A 165 1.78 26.00 21.71
N HIS A 166 2.39 25.02 22.37
CA HIS A 166 2.29 23.62 21.93
C HIS A 166 1.60 22.67 22.91
N ALA A 167 1.19 23.17 24.07
CA ALA A 167 0.49 22.40 25.09
C ALA A 167 -0.33 23.33 26.00
N ALA A 168 -1.20 22.75 26.81
CA ALA A 168 -2.01 23.45 27.78
C ALA A 168 -1.15 24.18 28.83
N ASN A 169 -1.50 25.43 29.16
CA ASN A 169 -0.90 26.19 30.25
C ASN A 169 -1.90 26.43 31.39
N TRP A 170 -2.15 25.39 32.20
CA TRP A 170 -3.05 25.46 33.35
C TRP A 170 -2.56 26.36 34.51
N SER A 171 -1.36 26.93 34.42
CA SER A 171 -0.90 27.97 35.35
C SER A 171 -1.51 29.35 35.05
N ASP A 172 -2.02 29.53 33.83
CA ASP A 172 -2.75 30.73 33.42
C ASP A 172 -4.21 30.65 33.89
N PRO A 173 -4.69 31.60 34.71
CA PRO A 173 -6.07 31.59 35.18
C PRO A 173 -7.11 31.85 34.08
N GLU A 174 -6.69 32.38 32.92
CA GLU A 174 -7.55 32.63 31.76
C GLU A 174 -7.47 31.51 30.71
N TRP A 175 -6.74 30.42 30.99
CA TRP A 175 -6.59 29.29 30.07
C TRP A 175 -7.93 28.70 29.58
N PRO A 176 -8.95 28.49 30.45
CA PRO A 176 -10.25 27.99 30.06
C PRO A 176 -10.91 28.87 29.00
N GLN A 177 -10.89 30.19 29.21
CA GLN A 177 -11.44 31.17 28.28
C GLN A 177 -10.64 31.26 26.98
N LYS A 178 -9.34 30.96 27.02
CA LYS A 178 -8.54 30.88 25.80
C LYS A 178 -8.90 29.69 24.94
N ILE A 179 -9.22 28.54 25.55
CA ILE A 179 -9.74 27.37 24.82
C ILE A 179 -11.10 27.70 24.22
N ASP A 180 -12.02 28.23 25.05
CA ASP A 180 -13.36 28.67 24.65
C ASP A 180 -13.33 29.57 23.42
N HIS A 181 -12.60 30.68 23.52
CA HIS A 181 -12.57 31.65 22.43
C HIS A 181 -11.65 31.25 21.26
N ALA A 182 -10.94 30.12 21.32
CA ALA A 182 -10.12 29.65 20.21
C ALA A 182 -10.99 29.07 19.08
N VAL A 183 -12.11 28.43 19.44
CA VAL A 183 -13.07 27.83 18.51
C VAL A 183 -14.46 28.19 18.98
N GLU A 184 -15.23 28.86 18.14
CA GLU A 184 -16.54 29.40 18.52
C GLU A 184 -17.57 29.02 17.47
N SER A 185 -18.83 28.89 17.86
CA SER A 185 -19.90 28.59 16.90
C SER A 185 -21.18 29.40 17.07
N ASN A 186 -22.04 29.31 16.06
CA ASN A 186 -23.39 29.80 16.10
C ASN A 186 -24.35 28.78 15.48
N ALA A 187 -25.60 29.15 15.20
CA ALA A 187 -26.59 28.23 14.65
C ALA A 187 -26.23 27.59 13.29
N THR A 188 -25.26 28.13 12.55
CA THR A 188 -24.94 27.71 11.16
C THR A 188 -23.45 27.57 10.86
N HIS A 189 -22.60 28.29 11.60
CA HIS A 189 -21.16 28.35 11.34
C HIS A 189 -20.38 28.01 12.60
N VAL A 190 -19.17 27.50 12.38
CA VAL A 190 -18.09 27.44 13.35
C VAL A 190 -16.94 28.30 12.83
N TRP A 191 -16.15 28.88 13.73
CA TRP A 191 -14.95 29.60 13.36
C TRP A 191 -13.81 29.41 14.33
N PHE A 192 -12.60 29.49 13.78
CA PHE A 192 -11.34 29.33 14.50
C PHE A 192 -10.62 30.67 14.55
N ASN A 193 -10.25 31.11 15.75
CA ASN A 193 -9.54 32.37 15.99
C ASN A 193 -8.04 32.10 16.08
N LEU A 194 -7.32 32.35 14.99
CA LEU A 194 -5.89 32.06 14.90
C LEU A 194 -5.08 33.23 15.44
N LYS A 195 -4.19 32.94 16.40
CA LYS A 195 -3.22 33.90 16.91
C LYS A 195 -2.08 34.14 15.93
N SER A 196 -1.62 33.16 15.18
CA SER A 196 -0.44 33.34 14.34
C SER A 196 -0.81 34.02 13.00
N PRO A 197 -0.36 35.27 12.74
CA PRO A 197 -0.73 36.00 11.51
C PRO A 197 -0.02 35.46 10.26
N ASN A 198 1.09 34.76 10.48
CA ASN A 198 1.98 34.23 9.45
C ASN A 198 1.97 32.70 9.42
N TYR A 199 1.02 32.05 10.13
CA TYR A 199 0.88 30.60 10.03
C TYR A 199 0.45 30.25 8.60
N PRO A 200 1.15 29.33 7.91
CA PRO A 200 0.77 28.94 6.58
C PRO A 200 -0.68 28.42 6.55
N PRO A 201 -1.60 29.08 5.81
CA PRO A 201 -3.01 28.68 5.76
C PRO A 201 -3.23 27.22 5.37
N MET A 202 -2.33 26.69 4.54
CA MET A 202 -2.38 25.31 4.07
C MET A 202 -2.18 24.31 5.23
N ILE A 203 -1.22 24.55 6.12
CA ILE A 203 -0.94 23.64 7.25
C ILE A 203 -2.19 23.47 8.12
N PHE A 204 -2.85 24.58 8.49
CA PHE A 204 -4.05 24.51 9.31
C PHE A 204 -5.17 23.70 8.65
N MET A 205 -5.39 23.89 7.34
CA MET A 205 -6.38 23.13 6.58
C MET A 205 -6.03 21.63 6.50
N GLN A 206 -4.75 21.28 6.36
CA GLN A 206 -4.28 19.88 6.36
C GLN A 206 -4.50 19.23 7.73
N VAL A 207 -4.20 19.94 8.83
CA VAL A 207 -4.42 19.46 10.20
C VAL A 207 -5.88 19.14 10.47
N ILE A 208 -6.82 20.00 10.05
CA ILE A 208 -8.26 19.78 10.29
C ILE A 208 -8.92 18.79 9.29
N ALA A 209 -8.16 18.32 8.28
CA ALA A 209 -8.62 17.32 7.33
C ALA A 209 -8.34 15.87 7.78
N GLN A 210 -7.66 15.71 8.92
CA GLN A 210 -7.14 14.43 9.41
C GLN A 210 -7.98 13.81 10.53
N SER A 211 -7.67 12.55 10.85
CA SER A 211 -8.46 11.71 11.76
C SER A 211 -8.69 12.29 13.16
N TRP A 212 -7.71 12.95 13.78
CA TRP A 212 -7.84 13.60 15.10
C TRP A 212 -8.84 14.77 15.10
N ALA A 213 -9.07 15.40 13.95
CA ALA A 213 -10.04 16.49 13.79
C ALA A 213 -11.48 16.00 13.53
N SER A 214 -11.75 14.73 13.85
CA SER A 214 -13.07 14.10 13.71
C SER A 214 -14.09 14.67 14.69
N ILE A 215 -15.33 14.81 14.23
CA ILE A 215 -16.41 15.44 14.99
C ILE A 215 -17.31 14.39 15.65
N MET A 216 -17.66 14.62 16.92
CA MET A 216 -18.52 13.75 17.73
C MET A 216 -19.68 14.53 18.39
N PRO A 217 -20.77 13.86 18.80
CA PRO A 217 -21.90 14.52 19.47
C PRO A 217 -21.52 14.91 20.90
N ASN A 218 -21.69 16.19 21.26
CA ASN A 218 -21.27 16.68 22.58
C ASN A 218 -22.01 16.00 23.75
N GLU A 219 -23.34 15.84 23.65
CA GLU A 219 -24.17 15.16 24.64
C GLU A 219 -23.82 13.68 24.78
N TRP A 220 -23.46 13.02 23.67
CA TRP A 220 -23.00 11.63 23.74
C TRP A 220 -21.69 11.55 24.48
N ALA A 221 -20.71 12.39 24.14
CA ALA A 221 -19.42 12.38 24.80
C ALA A 221 -19.55 12.65 26.32
N TYR A 222 -20.37 13.62 26.73
CA TYR A 222 -20.66 13.90 28.14
C TYR A 222 -21.29 12.70 28.87
N GLU A 223 -22.32 12.07 28.28
CA GLU A 223 -22.97 10.88 28.87
C GLU A 223 -22.00 9.69 29.04
N HIS A 224 -20.87 9.71 28.32
CA HIS A 224 -19.80 8.70 28.34
C HIS A 224 -18.52 9.19 29.06
N GLY A 225 -18.66 10.17 29.96
CA GLY A 225 -17.59 10.57 30.88
C GLY A 225 -16.52 11.48 30.29
N CYS A 226 -16.72 12.00 29.07
CA CYS A 226 -15.87 13.05 28.53
C CYS A 226 -16.15 14.41 29.19
N TRP A 227 -15.31 15.40 28.88
CA TRP A 227 -15.46 16.78 29.33
C TRP A 227 -16.89 17.30 29.05
N PRO A 228 -17.54 18.03 29.97
CA PRO A 228 -18.95 18.43 29.81
C PRO A 228 -19.19 19.48 28.72
N GLY A 229 -18.20 20.31 28.41
CA GLY A 229 -18.33 21.39 27.42
C GLY A 229 -19.29 22.50 27.82
N GLU A 230 -19.64 23.36 26.87
CA GLU A 230 -20.53 24.51 27.10
C GLU A 230 -21.99 24.10 27.37
N ALA A 231 -22.41 22.92 26.92
CA ALA A 231 -23.79 22.44 27.05
C ALA A 231 -24.20 22.13 28.51
N HIS A 232 -23.22 21.95 29.41
CA HIS A 232 -23.42 21.63 30.83
C HIS A 232 -22.68 22.65 31.73
N PRO A 233 -23.07 23.94 31.68
CA PRO A 233 -22.31 25.03 32.30
C PRO A 233 -22.26 24.97 33.84
N GLU A 234 -23.16 24.24 34.47
CA GLU A 234 -23.14 23.98 35.90
C GLU A 234 -21.99 23.05 36.34
N GLU A 235 -21.51 22.19 35.44
CA GLU A 235 -20.38 21.28 35.66
C GLU A 235 -19.08 21.81 35.02
N ASN A 236 -19.21 22.67 34.01
CA ASN A 236 -18.11 23.35 33.35
C ASN A 236 -18.29 24.89 33.37
N PRO A 237 -18.04 25.56 34.50
CA PRO A 237 -18.02 27.02 34.59
C PRO A 237 -16.77 27.65 33.94
N TYR A 238 -16.05 26.91 33.08
CA TYR A 238 -14.78 27.31 32.46
C TYR A 238 -13.74 27.80 33.48
N THR A 239 -13.35 26.92 34.40
CA THR A 239 -12.30 27.19 35.41
C THR A 239 -11.22 26.13 35.36
N ASN A 240 -9.98 26.49 35.72
CA ASN A 240 -8.88 25.52 35.79
C ASN A 240 -9.23 24.32 36.69
N GLU A 241 -9.90 24.55 37.83
CA GLU A 241 -10.31 23.50 38.76
C GLU A 241 -11.24 22.45 38.12
N THR A 242 -12.09 22.86 37.17
CA THR A 242 -13.08 21.97 36.56
C THR A 242 -12.55 21.28 35.31
N MET A 243 -11.82 21.99 34.47
CA MET A 243 -11.30 21.44 33.21
C MET A 243 -10.08 20.54 33.39
N THR A 244 -9.18 20.82 34.34
CA THR A 244 -7.99 19.97 34.59
C THR A 244 -8.32 18.55 35.03
N LYS A 245 -9.57 18.25 35.40
CA LYS A 245 -10.02 16.88 35.69
C LYS A 245 -10.02 15.97 34.46
N TYR A 246 -10.03 16.56 33.27
CA TYR A 246 -10.10 15.87 31.98
C TYR A 246 -8.79 15.98 31.19
N TYR A 247 -7.78 16.65 31.75
CA TYR A 247 -6.47 16.84 31.14
C TYR A 247 -5.56 15.64 31.41
N ASP A 248 -4.93 15.13 30.34
CA ASP A 248 -3.97 14.02 30.34
C ASP A 248 -4.39 12.85 31.27
N PRO A 249 -5.62 12.28 31.10
CA PRO A 249 -6.04 11.15 31.92
C PRO A 249 -5.19 9.91 31.62
N GLU A 250 -5.21 8.88 32.48
CA GLU A 250 -4.41 7.66 32.23
C GLU A 250 -4.93 6.84 31.04
N VAL A 251 -6.24 6.93 30.77
CA VAL A 251 -6.93 6.26 29.67
C VAL A 251 -8.03 7.19 29.14
N SER A 252 -8.34 7.11 27.85
CA SER A 252 -9.50 7.82 27.30
C SER A 252 -10.80 7.28 27.92
N PRO A 253 -11.76 8.14 28.31
CA PRO A 253 -13.10 7.70 28.72
C PRO A 253 -13.83 6.86 27.67
N LEU A 254 -13.51 7.05 26.38
CA LEU A 254 -14.13 6.30 25.28
C LEU A 254 -13.47 4.94 25.04
N ASP A 255 -12.29 4.71 25.61
CA ASP A 255 -11.56 3.44 25.54
C ASP A 255 -11.70 2.60 26.82
N ASP A 256 -12.45 3.09 27.81
CA ASP A 256 -12.72 2.41 29.07
C ASP A 256 -14.18 2.65 29.51
N TRP A 257 -15.14 2.23 28.68
CA TRP A 257 -16.56 2.39 28.93
C TRP A 257 -17.35 1.07 28.96
N PRO A 258 -18.08 0.77 30.06
CA PRO A 258 -18.13 1.51 31.32
C PRO A 258 -16.75 1.57 32.03
N PRO A 259 -16.50 2.55 32.92
CA PRO A 259 -15.21 2.71 33.59
C PRO A 259 -14.70 1.43 34.27
N GLY A 260 -13.42 1.09 34.04
CA GLY A 260 -12.73 -0.08 34.54
C GLY A 260 -12.97 -1.38 33.76
N THR A 261 -13.56 -1.32 32.56
CA THR A 261 -13.85 -2.49 31.72
C THR A 261 -12.88 -2.68 30.55
N GLY A 262 -12.17 -1.63 30.14
CA GLY A 262 -11.40 -1.56 28.88
C GLY A 262 -12.29 -1.57 27.63
N GLY A 263 -13.60 -1.37 27.78
CA GLY A 263 -14.54 -1.36 26.66
C GLY A 263 -14.36 -0.10 25.80
N LYS A 264 -14.25 -0.27 24.48
CA LYS A 264 -14.17 0.86 23.56
C LYS A 264 -15.51 1.16 22.90
N ILE A 265 -15.86 2.44 22.80
CA ILE A 265 -17.12 2.91 22.23
C ILE A 265 -16.90 4.08 21.29
N GLU A 266 -17.72 4.17 20.26
CA GLU A 266 -17.68 5.24 19.26
C GLU A 266 -19.08 5.75 18.94
N CYS A 267 -19.15 6.98 18.43
CA CYS A 267 -20.36 7.52 17.81
C CYS A 267 -19.96 8.57 16.78
N GLY A 268 -19.71 8.13 15.55
CA GLY A 268 -19.36 9.00 14.44
C GLY A 268 -20.55 9.42 13.55
N SER A 269 -20.22 10.09 12.45
CA SER A 269 -21.13 10.42 11.35
C SER A 269 -20.66 9.87 9.99
N GLY A 270 -19.53 9.16 9.99
CA GLY A 270 -18.86 8.61 8.83
C GLY A 270 -19.60 7.44 8.17
N PRO A 271 -19.05 6.91 7.05
CA PRO A 271 -19.70 5.91 6.22
C PRO A 271 -19.86 4.53 6.87
N TYR A 272 -19.08 4.20 7.90
CA TYR A 272 -19.14 2.90 8.58
C TYR A 272 -19.19 3.04 10.09
N LYS A 273 -19.69 2.03 10.79
CA LYS A 273 -19.74 1.93 12.26
C LYS A 273 -18.83 0.81 12.73
N LEU A 274 -18.19 0.99 13.87
CA LEU A 274 -17.44 -0.10 14.52
C LEU A 274 -18.42 -1.02 15.25
N VAL A 275 -18.45 -2.30 14.88
CA VAL A 275 -19.38 -3.29 15.46
C VAL A 275 -18.68 -4.42 16.21
N LEU A 276 -17.37 -4.57 16.00
CA LEU A 276 -16.52 -5.50 16.73
C LEU A 276 -15.13 -4.90 16.82
N LEU A 277 -14.55 -4.95 18.01
CA LEU A 277 -13.13 -4.78 18.26
C LEU A 277 -12.73 -5.79 19.33
N ASP A 278 -11.88 -6.73 18.94
CA ASP A 278 -11.26 -7.73 19.79
C ASP A 278 -9.75 -7.47 19.79
N GLU A 279 -9.26 -6.86 20.86
CA GLU A 279 -7.85 -6.50 21.00
C GLU A 279 -6.95 -7.72 21.26
N ILE A 280 -7.52 -8.83 21.75
CA ILE A 280 -6.78 -10.05 22.08
C ILE A 280 -6.50 -10.84 20.80
N GLU A 281 -7.52 -11.01 19.96
CA GLU A 281 -7.39 -11.72 18.68
C GLU A 281 -6.97 -10.77 17.54
N HIS A 282 -6.82 -9.47 17.83
CA HIS A 282 -6.54 -8.40 16.87
C HIS A 282 -7.53 -8.35 15.70
N ILE A 283 -8.82 -8.49 15.99
CA ILE A 283 -9.91 -8.47 14.99
C ILE A 283 -10.73 -7.20 15.17
N TRP A 284 -11.01 -6.50 14.08
CA TRP A 284 -12.05 -5.47 14.08
C TRP A 284 -12.96 -5.59 12.88
N LYS A 285 -14.20 -5.13 13.04
CA LYS A 285 -15.20 -5.15 11.97
C LYS A 285 -15.95 -3.83 11.92
N LEU A 286 -16.04 -3.29 10.72
CA LEU A 286 -16.88 -2.15 10.37
C LEU A 286 -18.12 -2.61 9.60
N GLU A 287 -19.25 -1.98 9.86
CA GLU A 287 -20.50 -2.16 9.12
C GLU A 287 -20.98 -0.85 8.50
N ARG A 288 -21.46 -0.92 7.26
CA ARG A 288 -21.93 0.25 6.53
C ARG A 288 -23.04 0.98 7.28
N PHE A 289 -22.94 2.31 7.35
CA PHE A 289 -24.00 3.17 7.84
C PHE A 289 -24.99 3.49 6.70
N PRO A 290 -26.23 2.96 6.70
CA PRO A 290 -27.13 3.11 5.56
C PRO A 290 -27.60 4.54 5.31
N ASP A 291 -27.63 5.36 6.37
CA ASP A 291 -28.05 6.75 6.34
C ASP A 291 -26.89 7.74 6.14
N TYR A 292 -25.71 7.26 5.70
CA TYR A 292 -24.57 8.13 5.42
C TYR A 292 -24.95 9.22 4.42
N TRP A 293 -24.63 10.47 4.75
CA TRP A 293 -25.20 11.65 4.11
C TRP A 293 -24.77 11.86 2.65
N LYS A 294 -23.62 11.31 2.23
CA LYS A 294 -23.20 11.30 0.81
C LYS A 294 -23.97 10.26 -0.03
N GLY A 295 -24.71 9.34 0.62
CA GLY A 295 -25.48 8.28 -0.04
C GLY A 295 -24.65 7.08 -0.47
N TRP A 296 -25.31 6.09 -1.08
CA TRP A 296 -24.72 4.85 -1.57
C TRP A 296 -25.26 4.47 -2.95
N PRO A 297 -24.44 3.96 -3.89
CA PRO A 297 -22.97 3.90 -3.82
C PRO A 297 -22.35 5.30 -3.80
N ALA A 298 -21.05 5.40 -3.49
CA ALA A 298 -20.34 6.67 -3.60
C ALA A 298 -20.42 7.23 -5.03
N PRO A 299 -20.42 8.57 -5.23
CA PRO A 299 -20.45 9.16 -6.56
C PRO A 299 -19.32 8.62 -7.45
N GLY A 300 -19.67 8.13 -8.64
CA GLY A 300 -18.71 7.52 -9.58
C GLY A 300 -18.38 6.05 -9.32
N CYS A 301 -18.92 5.42 -8.28
CA CYS A 301 -18.69 4.02 -7.95
C CYS A 301 -19.87 3.12 -8.38
N ASN A 302 -19.57 1.90 -8.84
CA ASN A 302 -20.59 0.92 -9.30
C ASN A 302 -21.18 0.07 -8.16
N GLY A 303 -20.62 0.17 -6.97
CA GLY A 303 -20.98 -0.65 -5.83
C GLY A 303 -20.50 -0.05 -4.52
N TYR A 304 -20.61 -0.85 -3.46
CA TYR A 304 -20.18 -0.50 -2.12
C TYR A 304 -19.99 -1.77 -1.26
N LEU A 305 -19.32 -1.63 -0.11
CA LEU A 305 -19.15 -2.70 0.87
C LEU A 305 -20.25 -2.61 1.95
N GLU A 306 -20.81 -3.74 2.36
CA GLU A 306 -21.66 -3.80 3.57
C GLU A 306 -20.80 -3.94 4.82
N THR A 307 -19.68 -4.67 4.72
CA THR A 307 -18.77 -4.89 5.86
C THR A 307 -17.31 -4.79 5.46
N VAL A 308 -16.48 -4.41 6.42
CA VAL A 308 -15.01 -4.51 6.36
C VAL A 308 -14.56 -5.27 7.59
N THR A 309 -13.81 -6.34 7.41
CA THR A 309 -13.26 -7.15 8.50
C THR A 309 -11.75 -7.18 8.40
N PHE A 310 -11.10 -6.90 9.51
CA PHE A 310 -9.65 -6.97 9.64
C PHE A 310 -9.24 -8.12 10.53
N TYR A 311 -8.18 -8.81 10.13
CA TYR A 311 -7.51 -9.82 10.92
C TYR A 311 -6.04 -9.43 11.09
N GLY A 312 -5.65 -9.14 12.33
CA GLY A 312 -4.27 -9.00 12.76
C GLY A 312 -3.65 -10.37 12.94
N ILE A 313 -2.75 -10.74 12.04
CA ILE A 313 -2.13 -12.06 11.95
C ILE A 313 -0.64 -11.82 11.78
N ASP A 314 0.17 -12.14 12.79
CA ASP A 314 1.62 -11.89 12.74
C ASP A 314 2.35 -12.81 11.77
N GLU A 315 1.90 -14.06 11.65
CA GLU A 315 2.53 -15.09 10.83
C GLU A 315 2.25 -14.88 9.33
N TRP A 316 3.30 -14.61 8.55
CA TRP A 316 3.20 -14.42 7.09
C TRP A 316 2.55 -15.62 6.38
N GLY A 317 2.93 -16.85 6.72
CA GLY A 317 2.40 -18.05 6.07
C GLY A 317 0.87 -18.16 6.12
N THR A 318 0.28 -17.69 7.22
CA THR A 318 -1.18 -17.64 7.40
C THR A 318 -1.81 -16.56 6.52
N ARG A 319 -1.27 -15.33 6.54
CA ARG A 319 -1.75 -14.22 5.67
C ARG A 319 -1.68 -14.59 4.19
N LYS A 320 -0.54 -15.14 3.75
CA LYS A 320 -0.33 -15.63 2.39
C LYS A 320 -1.38 -16.65 1.96
N THR A 321 -1.65 -17.65 2.81
CA THR A 321 -2.62 -18.70 2.50
C THR A 321 -4.03 -18.11 2.31
N MET A 322 -4.44 -17.19 3.19
CA MET A 322 -5.72 -16.49 3.07
C MET A 322 -5.81 -15.67 1.77
N PHE A 323 -4.75 -14.94 1.43
CA PHE A 323 -4.74 -14.07 0.26
C PHE A 323 -4.76 -14.85 -1.07
N LEU A 324 -3.99 -15.95 -1.16
CA LEU A 324 -3.97 -16.83 -2.32
C LEU A 324 -5.31 -17.56 -2.53
N ALA A 325 -5.96 -17.96 -1.43
CA ALA A 325 -7.26 -18.62 -1.47
C ALA A 325 -8.44 -17.67 -1.83
N GLY A 326 -8.22 -16.35 -1.78
CA GLY A 326 -9.30 -15.36 -1.90
C GLY A 326 -10.12 -15.18 -0.61
N ASP A 327 -9.58 -15.63 0.52
CA ASP A 327 -10.15 -15.39 1.86
C ASP A 327 -9.80 -14.01 2.41
N ALA A 328 -8.71 -13.40 1.94
CA ALA A 328 -8.39 -11.99 2.12
C ALA A 328 -8.44 -11.23 0.79
N ASP A 329 -8.90 -9.99 0.85
CA ASP A 329 -9.00 -9.06 -0.28
C ASP A 329 -7.81 -8.09 -0.33
N PHE A 330 -7.38 -7.61 0.83
CA PHE A 330 -6.12 -6.88 1.03
C PHE A 330 -5.17 -7.70 1.90
N CYS A 331 -3.87 -7.59 1.66
CA CYS A 331 -2.86 -8.31 2.43
C CYS A 331 -1.63 -7.43 2.68
N TYR A 332 -1.17 -7.35 3.93
CA TYR A 332 0.19 -6.89 4.20
C TYR A 332 1.19 -7.98 3.83
N VAL A 333 2.08 -7.65 2.89
CA VAL A 333 3.14 -8.52 2.37
C VAL A 333 4.48 -7.93 2.80
N PRO A 334 5.21 -8.57 3.73
CA PRO A 334 6.54 -8.10 4.10
C PRO A 334 7.47 -8.16 2.89
N ARG A 335 8.41 -7.22 2.81
CA ARG A 335 9.31 -7.11 1.65
C ARG A 335 10.12 -8.37 1.40
N ALA A 336 10.60 -9.04 2.45
CA ALA A 336 11.33 -10.29 2.34
C ALA A 336 10.58 -11.40 1.57
N HIS A 337 9.26 -11.27 1.44
CA HIS A 337 8.37 -12.24 0.79
C HIS A 337 7.85 -11.79 -0.59
N LEU A 338 8.30 -10.66 -1.14
CA LEU A 338 7.99 -10.26 -2.52
C LEU A 338 8.26 -11.37 -3.57
N PRO A 339 9.38 -12.12 -3.51
CA PRO A 339 9.65 -13.21 -4.46
C PRO A 339 8.57 -14.32 -4.47
N GLU A 340 7.75 -14.41 -3.42
CA GLU A 340 6.71 -15.43 -3.32
C GLU A 340 5.40 -15.04 -4.00
N LEU A 341 5.21 -13.76 -4.35
CA LEU A 341 4.02 -13.23 -5.02
C LEU A 341 4.29 -12.70 -6.43
N VAL A 342 5.55 -12.47 -6.79
CA VAL A 342 5.99 -12.08 -8.13
C VAL A 342 6.43 -13.34 -8.90
N THR A 343 5.67 -13.68 -9.94
CA THR A 343 5.85 -14.93 -10.70
C THR A 343 7.06 -14.94 -11.63
N ASN A 344 7.53 -13.78 -12.06
CA ASN A 344 8.71 -13.61 -12.91
C ASN A 344 9.91 -13.01 -12.16
N TRP A 345 9.97 -13.15 -10.83
CA TRP A 345 10.99 -12.52 -9.97
C TRP A 345 12.43 -12.71 -10.46
N GLU A 346 12.82 -13.92 -10.90
CA GLU A 346 14.19 -14.22 -11.34
C GLU A 346 14.55 -13.57 -12.68
N GLU A 347 13.56 -13.29 -13.53
CA GLU A 347 13.74 -12.72 -14.88
C GLU A 347 13.56 -11.20 -14.88
N ASN A 348 13.11 -10.63 -13.77
CA ASN A 348 12.60 -9.27 -13.69
C ASN A 348 13.72 -8.22 -13.50
N PRO A 349 13.93 -7.29 -14.44
CA PRO A 349 14.89 -6.20 -14.27
C PRO A 349 14.34 -5.03 -13.45
N THR A 350 13.02 -4.80 -13.41
CA THR A 350 12.37 -3.65 -12.75
C THR A 350 10.95 -3.97 -12.28
N TRP A 351 10.46 -3.29 -11.24
CA TRP A 351 9.09 -3.46 -10.74
C TRP A 351 7.94 -3.26 -11.75
N GLU A 352 8.17 -2.56 -12.87
CA GLU A 352 7.17 -2.26 -13.92
C GLU A 352 6.84 -3.49 -14.77
N GLU A 353 7.78 -4.44 -14.81
CA GLU A 353 7.64 -5.69 -15.55
C GLU A 353 7.19 -6.84 -14.65
N GLU A 354 6.83 -6.59 -13.39
CA GLU A 354 6.36 -7.62 -12.46
C GLU A 354 5.03 -8.26 -12.89
N GLU A 355 5.03 -9.59 -13.01
CA GLU A 355 3.84 -10.41 -13.17
C GLU A 355 3.47 -11.03 -11.82
N TYR A 356 2.24 -10.83 -11.33
CA TYR A 356 1.77 -11.36 -10.04
C TYR A 356 1.01 -12.68 -10.16
N VAL A 357 0.91 -13.41 -9.05
CA VAL A 357 0.10 -14.64 -8.97
C VAL A 357 -1.34 -14.37 -9.44
N PRO A 358 -1.98 -15.27 -10.23
CA PRO A 358 -3.32 -15.05 -10.76
C PRO A 358 -4.36 -14.64 -9.70
N GLY A 359 -5.10 -13.57 -10.01
CA GLY A 359 -6.15 -13.02 -9.16
C GLY A 359 -5.67 -12.01 -8.11
N ILE A 360 -4.36 -11.77 -8.01
CA ILE A 360 -3.73 -10.74 -7.19
C ILE A 360 -3.21 -9.61 -8.10
N ARG A 361 -3.24 -8.39 -7.58
CA ARG A 361 -2.64 -7.18 -8.15
C ARG A 361 -1.80 -6.50 -7.07
N CYS A 362 -0.69 -5.90 -7.48
CA CYS A 362 0.06 -4.95 -6.66
C CYS A 362 0.21 -3.62 -7.41
N TYR A 363 0.23 -2.53 -6.66
CA TYR A 363 0.70 -1.22 -7.13
C TYR A 363 2.05 -0.97 -6.48
N PRO A 364 3.16 -1.19 -7.20
CA PRO A 364 4.49 -0.95 -6.66
C PRO A 364 4.88 0.54 -6.69
N GLY A 365 5.93 0.86 -5.93
CA GLY A 365 6.40 2.20 -5.53
C GLY A 365 5.50 3.37 -5.62
N LEU A 366 4.50 3.29 -4.79
CA LEU A 366 3.77 4.45 -4.33
C LEU A 366 4.76 5.35 -3.55
N PRO A 367 4.88 6.65 -3.91
CA PRO A 367 5.74 7.58 -3.20
C PRO A 367 5.23 7.75 -1.77
N SER A 368 6.11 7.64 -0.77
CA SER A 368 5.68 7.74 0.63
C SER A 368 6.24 8.96 1.33
N LEU A 369 5.46 9.49 2.26
CA LEU A 369 5.89 10.48 3.24
C LEU A 369 6.13 9.77 4.58
N VAL A 370 6.90 8.67 4.53
CA VAL A 370 7.20 7.82 5.68
C VAL A 370 8.70 7.60 5.83
N GLU A 371 9.22 7.87 7.03
CA GLU A 371 10.60 7.55 7.42
C GLU A 371 10.60 6.56 8.58
N THR A 372 11.54 5.62 8.60
CA THR A 372 11.81 4.78 9.77
C THR A 372 13.17 5.11 10.36
N ASN A 373 13.23 5.23 11.69
CA ASN A 373 14.43 5.66 12.42
C ASN A 373 14.68 4.77 13.62
N ILE A 374 15.94 4.75 14.06
CA ILE A 374 16.33 4.27 15.39
C ILE A 374 16.56 5.49 16.30
N PHE A 375 15.84 5.55 17.40
CA PHE A 375 15.93 6.64 18.37
C PHE A 375 16.75 6.22 19.60
N PHE A 376 17.49 7.19 20.14
CA PHE A 376 18.31 7.04 21.33
C PHE A 376 17.58 7.65 22.52
N ASN A 377 17.27 6.89 23.57
CA ASN A 377 16.68 7.50 24.76
C ASN A 377 17.77 8.15 25.63
N PHE A 378 17.86 9.48 25.57
CA PHE A 378 18.84 10.30 26.28
C PHE A 378 18.67 10.17 27.80
N LYS A 379 17.44 9.91 28.28
CA LYS A 379 17.15 9.76 29.70
C LYS A 379 16.17 8.61 29.96
N ILE A 380 16.74 7.43 30.18
CA ILE A 380 15.99 6.18 30.36
C ILE A 380 15.34 6.12 31.75
N GLU A 381 14.04 5.83 31.81
CA GLU A 381 13.36 5.50 33.07
C GLU A 381 13.87 4.16 33.60
N THR A 382 14.38 4.13 34.83
CA THR A 382 15.04 2.94 35.40
C THR A 382 14.09 2.09 36.25
N THR A 383 12.99 2.67 36.71
CA THR A 383 12.07 2.02 37.66
C THR A 383 11.36 0.84 37.02
N GLY A 384 11.80 -0.37 37.40
CA GLY A 384 11.23 -1.62 36.91
C GLY A 384 11.50 -1.87 35.42
N ASN A 385 12.50 -1.20 34.83
CA ASN A 385 12.81 -1.32 33.41
C ASN A 385 13.65 -2.59 33.14
N PRO A 386 13.14 -3.57 32.37
CA PRO A 386 13.86 -4.80 32.08
C PRO A 386 14.86 -4.66 30.91
N TYR A 387 14.87 -3.54 30.19
CA TYR A 387 15.59 -3.37 28.93
C TYR A 387 16.98 -2.73 29.08
N ILE A 388 17.33 -2.25 30.28
CA ILE A 388 18.53 -1.47 30.60
C ILE A 388 19.68 -2.31 31.21
N GLY A 389 19.48 -3.63 31.35
CA GLY A 389 20.46 -4.57 31.92
C GLY A 389 20.42 -4.69 33.45
N GLU A 390 21.53 -5.09 34.07
CA GLU A 390 21.66 -5.20 35.54
C GLU A 390 22.03 -3.83 36.18
N PRO A 391 21.62 -3.54 37.43
CA PRO A 391 22.10 -2.35 38.16
C PRO A 391 23.60 -2.48 38.53
N PRO A 392 24.30 -1.37 38.84
CA PRO A 392 23.79 -0.01 39.08
C PRO A 392 23.55 0.85 37.83
N TYR A 393 22.46 1.63 37.81
CA TYR A 393 22.05 2.45 36.66
C TYR A 393 22.59 3.88 36.67
N ASP A 394 23.61 4.17 37.48
CA ASP A 394 24.25 5.49 37.58
C ASP A 394 25.75 5.46 37.24
N GLU A 395 26.28 4.32 36.77
CA GLU A 395 27.65 4.18 36.28
C GLU A 395 27.72 3.26 35.06
N LEU A 396 28.81 3.38 34.28
CA LEU A 396 29.11 2.47 33.17
C LEU A 396 29.60 1.11 33.69
N HIS A 397 29.10 0.01 33.15
CA HIS A 397 29.60 -1.35 33.41
C HIS A 397 29.11 -2.36 32.36
N GLU A 398 29.84 -3.47 32.19
CA GLU A 398 29.60 -4.47 31.13
C GLU A 398 28.17 -5.05 31.08
N LYS A 399 27.47 -5.12 32.22
CA LYS A 399 26.20 -5.83 32.37
C LYS A 399 24.94 -4.97 32.28
N GLY A 400 25.08 -3.67 32.09
CA GLY A 400 23.98 -2.71 32.09
C GLY A 400 24.40 -1.41 31.42
N ILE A 401 23.50 -0.44 31.42
CA ILE A 401 23.83 0.94 31.06
C ILE A 401 23.28 1.92 32.10
N PRO A 402 23.95 3.05 32.33
CA PRO A 402 23.39 4.12 33.14
C PRO A 402 22.21 4.80 32.41
N TYR A 403 21.33 5.46 33.17
CA TYR A 403 20.14 6.11 32.60
C TYR A 403 20.44 7.22 31.58
N TRP A 404 21.67 7.76 31.59
CA TRP A 404 22.19 8.82 30.72
C TRP A 404 23.11 8.29 29.61
N PHE A 405 23.13 6.98 29.36
CA PHE A 405 24.09 6.33 28.43
C PHE A 405 24.12 6.92 27.02
N PHE A 406 22.99 7.42 26.53
CA PHE A 406 22.92 8.04 25.22
C PHE A 406 23.09 9.57 25.25
N ASP A 407 23.39 10.20 26.40
CA ASP A 407 23.67 11.64 26.47
C ASP A 407 24.98 12.03 25.77
N ASP A 408 25.97 11.14 25.72
CA ASP A 408 27.23 11.39 25.02
C ASP A 408 27.07 11.22 23.50
N VAL A 409 27.32 12.30 22.76
CA VAL A 409 27.24 12.34 21.30
C VAL A 409 28.19 11.35 20.62
N ASN A 410 29.32 11.01 21.25
CA ASN A 410 30.24 10.00 20.72
C ASN A 410 29.60 8.62 20.70
N VAL A 411 28.80 8.26 21.71
CA VAL A 411 28.04 6.99 21.70
C VAL A 411 27.08 6.98 20.50
N ARG A 412 26.27 8.02 20.36
CA ARG A 412 25.27 8.11 19.26
C ARG A 412 25.94 8.08 17.89
N LYS A 413 27.06 8.79 17.71
CA LYS A 413 27.86 8.77 16.47
C LYS A 413 28.47 7.40 16.19
N ALA A 414 28.97 6.71 17.21
CA ALA A 414 29.51 5.37 17.06
C ALA A 414 28.45 4.39 16.56
N PHE A 415 27.24 4.47 17.12
CA PHE A 415 26.07 3.71 16.64
C PHE A 415 25.73 4.07 15.20
N ALA A 416 25.71 5.35 14.84
CA ALA A 416 25.38 5.79 13.49
C ALA A 416 26.37 5.29 12.43
N TYR A 417 27.68 5.32 12.71
CA TYR A 417 28.71 4.77 11.82
C TYR A 417 28.75 3.23 11.78
N SER A 418 28.01 2.54 12.65
CA SER A 418 27.95 1.07 12.71
C SER A 418 26.88 0.45 11.81
N PHE A 419 25.99 1.23 11.19
CA PHE A 419 24.90 0.70 10.37
C PHE A 419 25.28 0.67 8.87
N ASP A 420 25.01 -0.45 8.20
CA ASP A 420 25.30 -0.63 6.76
C ASP A 420 24.05 -0.44 5.90
N TRP A 421 23.73 0.83 5.61
CA TRP A 421 22.60 1.21 4.77
C TRP A 421 22.65 0.61 3.36
N GLU A 422 23.84 0.52 2.75
CA GLU A 422 23.96 0.05 1.37
C GLU A 422 23.53 -1.41 1.28
N THR A 423 24.07 -2.24 2.16
CA THR A 423 23.69 -3.65 2.26
C THR A 423 22.24 -3.80 2.70
N TYR A 424 21.80 -3.05 3.71
CA TYR A 424 20.43 -3.12 4.21
C TYR A 424 19.39 -2.76 3.12
N ILE A 425 19.57 -1.63 2.42
CA ILE A 425 18.65 -1.20 1.37
C ILE A 425 18.67 -2.21 0.19
N ARG A 426 19.84 -2.68 -0.21
CA ARG A 426 19.98 -3.62 -1.33
C ARG A 426 19.37 -4.99 -1.03
N GLU A 427 19.64 -5.54 0.16
CA GLU A 427 19.34 -6.95 0.47
C GLU A 427 18.03 -7.14 1.23
N VAL A 428 17.61 -6.16 2.03
CA VAL A 428 16.37 -6.23 2.83
C VAL A 428 15.22 -5.50 2.13
N LEU A 429 15.52 -4.37 1.51
CA LEU A 429 14.52 -3.50 0.88
C LEU A 429 14.51 -3.60 -0.65
N PHE A 430 15.34 -4.47 -1.23
CA PHE A 430 15.45 -4.70 -2.69
C PHE A 430 15.68 -3.42 -3.51
N GLY A 431 16.36 -2.43 -2.94
CA GLY A 431 16.59 -1.12 -3.57
C GLY A 431 15.38 -0.17 -3.54
N GLU A 432 14.24 -0.59 -2.99
CA GLU A 432 12.99 0.19 -2.96
C GLU A 432 12.93 1.19 -1.81
N ALA A 433 14.07 1.77 -1.44
CA ALA A 433 14.16 2.74 -0.38
C ALA A 433 15.37 3.66 -0.57
N LYS A 434 15.30 4.82 0.08
CA LYS A 434 16.37 5.81 0.07
C LYS A 434 16.91 6.02 1.48
N GLN A 435 18.21 6.24 1.59
CA GLN A 435 18.86 6.60 2.85
C GLN A 435 18.65 8.09 3.14
N PRO A 436 17.96 8.46 4.23
CA PRO A 436 17.76 9.86 4.60
C PRO A 436 19.00 10.46 5.27
N SER A 437 19.23 11.75 5.05
CA SER A 437 20.26 12.54 5.76
C SER A 437 19.72 13.21 7.02
N THR A 438 18.41 13.48 7.06
CA THR A 438 17.68 14.24 8.08
C THR A 438 16.27 13.64 8.19
N PRO A 439 15.46 14.00 9.20
CA PRO A 439 14.07 13.56 9.26
C PRO A 439 13.19 14.21 8.18
N HIS A 440 13.68 15.19 7.43
CA HIS A 440 12.95 15.72 6.29
C HIS A 440 12.94 14.68 5.16
N VAL A 441 11.78 14.15 4.80
CA VAL A 441 11.63 13.16 3.72
C VAL A 441 11.46 13.79 2.33
N GLU A 442 11.82 13.06 1.29
CA GLU A 442 11.54 13.43 -0.11
C GLU A 442 10.03 13.50 -0.36
N GLY A 443 9.60 14.43 -1.21
CA GLY A 443 8.20 14.71 -1.53
C GLY A 443 7.59 15.86 -0.71
N LEU A 444 8.38 16.51 0.14
CA LEU A 444 7.98 17.67 0.93
C LEU A 444 8.57 18.97 0.37
N ALA A 445 8.00 20.10 0.79
CA ALA A 445 8.54 21.39 0.41
C ALA A 445 10.01 21.52 0.84
N TYR A 446 10.88 21.94 -0.09
CA TYR A 446 12.31 22.19 0.10
C TYR A 446 13.19 20.93 0.22
N ASP A 447 12.66 19.74 -0.01
CA ASP A 447 13.42 18.50 0.03
C ASP A 447 14.63 18.53 -0.92
N GLU A 448 14.48 19.17 -2.08
CA GLU A 448 15.52 19.31 -3.11
C GLU A 448 16.75 20.12 -2.65
N TYR A 449 16.63 20.88 -1.55
CA TYR A 449 17.74 21.65 -0.95
C TYR A 449 18.32 21.00 0.31
N VAL A 450 17.63 20.01 0.87
CA VAL A 450 18.02 19.32 2.11
C VAL A 450 18.66 17.97 1.81
N TRP A 451 18.16 17.27 0.79
CA TRP A 451 18.71 16.00 0.33
C TRP A 451 19.90 16.19 -0.62
N ASP A 452 20.84 15.26 -0.55
CA ASP A 452 21.85 15.06 -1.60
C ASP A 452 21.11 14.49 -2.81
N VAL A 453 20.68 15.34 -3.72
CA VAL A 453 20.15 14.92 -5.02
C VAL A 453 21.25 14.06 -5.68
N GLY A 454 21.06 12.75 -5.66
CA GLY A 454 21.94 11.80 -6.35
C GLY A 454 22.19 12.25 -7.79
N GLU A 455 23.33 11.84 -8.36
CA GLU A 455 23.85 12.40 -9.61
C GLU A 455 22.72 12.67 -10.63
N PRO A 456 22.60 13.92 -11.13
CA PRO A 456 21.58 14.25 -12.11
C PRO A 456 21.67 13.24 -13.23
N ASP A 457 20.55 12.66 -13.62
CA ASP A 457 20.50 11.63 -14.66
C ASP A 457 21.18 12.17 -15.93
N LEU A 458 22.43 11.74 -16.17
CA LEU A 458 23.35 12.31 -17.16
C LEU A 458 23.01 11.85 -18.58
N ASP A 459 21.74 11.55 -18.89
CA ASP A 459 21.28 11.35 -20.26
C ASP A 459 21.08 12.72 -20.93
N PRO A 460 21.99 13.15 -21.82
CA PRO A 460 21.87 14.43 -22.50
C PRO A 460 20.73 14.48 -23.52
N GLU A 461 20.06 13.36 -23.80
CA GLU A 461 18.96 13.27 -24.76
C GLU A 461 17.56 13.14 -24.12
N SER A 462 17.46 12.95 -22.81
CA SER A 462 16.16 12.93 -22.13
C SER A 462 15.66 14.37 -21.90
N PRO A 463 14.47 14.73 -22.42
CA PRO A 463 13.91 16.07 -22.29
C PRO A 463 13.43 16.40 -20.86
N ASP A 464 13.43 15.43 -19.95
CA ASP A 464 12.94 15.55 -18.57
C ASP A 464 14.04 15.48 -17.50
N THR A 465 15.32 15.30 -17.85
CA THR A 465 16.40 15.01 -16.87
C THR A 465 17.47 16.10 -16.71
N LEU A 466 17.31 17.25 -17.37
CA LEU A 466 18.11 18.44 -17.04
C LEU A 466 17.18 19.49 -16.44
N LEU A 467 16.84 19.33 -15.16
CA LEU A 467 16.73 20.53 -14.35
C LEU A 467 18.17 21.05 -14.20
N PRO A 468 18.55 22.19 -14.84
CA PRO A 468 19.79 22.84 -14.44
C PRO A 468 19.73 23.03 -12.92
N PRO A 469 20.84 22.89 -12.16
CA PRO A 469 20.84 23.29 -10.77
C PRO A 469 20.24 24.70 -10.74
N PRO A 470 19.15 24.95 -10.00
CA PRO A 470 18.42 26.18 -10.17
C PRO A 470 19.43 27.29 -9.93
N TYR A 471 19.61 28.16 -10.93
CA TYR A 471 20.46 29.36 -10.82
C TYR A 471 19.93 30.34 -9.75
N ASP A 472 18.90 29.92 -9.01
CA ASP A 472 18.22 30.56 -7.88
C ASP A 472 18.30 29.73 -6.58
N GLN A 473 19.31 28.86 -6.37
CA GLN A 473 19.54 28.26 -5.05
C GLN A 473 19.75 29.36 -3.99
N PRO A 474 19.12 29.27 -2.80
CA PRO A 474 19.40 30.19 -1.70
C PRO A 474 20.91 30.19 -1.45
N LEU A 475 21.50 31.37 -1.50
CA LEU A 475 22.91 31.50 -1.17
C LEU A 475 23.09 31.33 0.33
N LEU A 476 24.29 30.86 0.71
CA LEU A 476 24.78 30.98 2.08
C LEU A 476 24.50 32.40 2.61
N PRO A 477 24.30 32.59 3.93
CA PRO A 477 23.94 33.89 4.51
C PRO A 477 24.97 35.02 4.22
N ASN A 478 26.18 34.65 3.84
CA ASN A 478 27.28 35.52 3.45
C ASN A 478 27.38 35.76 1.91
N GLY A 479 26.47 35.20 1.12
CA GLY A 479 26.43 35.27 -0.34
C GLY A 479 27.52 34.47 -1.07
N SER A 480 28.25 33.57 -0.40
CA SER A 480 29.46 32.95 -0.98
C SER A 480 29.22 31.78 -1.95
N GLY A 481 27.97 31.36 -2.15
CA GLY A 481 27.60 30.21 -2.97
C GLY A 481 26.30 29.57 -2.47
N PRO A 482 25.78 28.54 -3.14
CA PRO A 482 24.56 27.84 -2.72
C PRO A 482 24.71 27.12 -1.39
N LEU A 483 23.59 26.79 -0.73
CA LEU A 483 23.56 25.88 0.41
C LEU A 483 24.05 24.48 -0.02
N PRO A 484 25.08 23.89 0.62
CA PRO A 484 25.50 22.52 0.33
C PRO A 484 24.50 21.51 0.90
N PRO A 485 24.40 20.28 0.38
CA PRO A 485 23.56 19.24 0.98
C PRO A 485 23.90 18.99 2.45
N VAL A 486 22.90 18.58 3.24
CA VAL A 486 23.12 18.23 4.65
C VAL A 486 23.96 16.94 4.72
N PRO A 487 25.01 16.88 5.58
CA PRO A 487 25.79 15.66 5.75
C PRO A 487 24.93 14.49 6.25
N LYS A 488 25.30 13.26 5.85
CA LYS A 488 24.70 12.02 6.34
C LYS A 488 25.73 11.06 6.89
N TYR A 489 25.30 10.18 7.79
CA TYR A 489 26.13 9.08 8.27
C TYR A 489 26.23 7.98 7.20
N TYR A 490 27.30 7.20 7.26
CA TYR A 490 27.53 6.06 6.37
C TYR A 490 28.26 4.98 7.17
N TYR A 491 28.31 3.76 6.65
CA TYR A 491 28.99 2.67 7.34
C TYR A 491 30.50 2.89 7.35
N ASP A 492 31.08 3.00 8.54
CA ASP A 492 32.51 3.21 8.75
C ASP A 492 32.93 2.60 10.11
N PRO A 493 33.33 1.31 10.14
CA PRO A 493 33.68 0.65 11.39
C PRO A 493 34.91 1.25 12.08
N GLU A 494 35.82 1.87 11.33
CA GLU A 494 37.00 2.55 11.91
C GLU A 494 36.57 3.82 12.67
N LYS A 495 35.67 4.62 12.09
CA LYS A 495 35.07 5.76 12.80
C LYS A 495 34.21 5.33 13.97
N ALA A 496 33.41 4.27 13.82
CA ALA A 496 32.61 3.75 14.92
C ALA A 496 33.51 3.38 16.12
N GLU A 497 34.62 2.67 15.87
CA GLU A 497 35.64 2.36 16.88
C GLU A 497 36.28 3.61 17.49
N GLU A 498 36.62 4.62 16.68
CA GLU A 498 37.16 5.90 17.16
C GLU A 498 36.19 6.58 18.13
N TYR A 499 34.92 6.69 17.78
CA TYR A 499 33.90 7.31 18.61
C TYR A 499 33.63 6.51 19.90
N PHE A 500 33.56 5.18 19.83
CA PHE A 500 33.44 4.36 21.04
C PHE A 500 34.65 4.49 21.99
N LYS A 501 35.86 4.68 21.45
CA LYS A 501 37.06 4.96 22.26
C LYS A 501 37.09 6.37 22.85
N ALA A 502 36.40 7.33 22.23
CA ALA A 502 36.29 8.70 22.74
C ALA A 502 35.15 8.86 23.77
N ALA A 503 34.11 8.03 23.68
CA ALA A 503 32.92 8.10 24.52
C ALA A 503 33.26 8.02 26.03
N TYR A 504 32.69 8.94 26.79
CA TYR A 504 32.89 9.14 28.22
C TYR A 504 34.38 9.17 28.60
N ASP A 505 35.17 9.96 27.86
CA ASP A 505 36.63 10.09 28.02
C ASP A 505 37.38 8.74 27.93
N GLY A 506 36.82 7.79 27.17
CA GLY A 506 37.33 6.44 26.96
C GLY A 506 36.90 5.40 28.00
N GLU A 507 36.11 5.78 29.01
CA GLU A 507 35.63 4.83 30.01
C GLU A 507 34.72 3.74 29.41
N LEU A 508 33.92 4.09 28.40
CA LEU A 508 32.99 3.16 27.78
C LEU A 508 33.72 1.96 27.15
N TRP A 509 34.80 2.23 26.41
CA TRP A 509 35.61 1.21 25.75
C TRP A 509 36.20 0.19 26.73
N GLU A 510 36.60 0.66 27.91
CA GLU A 510 37.19 -0.18 28.95
C GLU A 510 36.14 -0.95 29.76
N LYS A 511 34.96 -0.37 29.97
CA LYS A 511 33.93 -0.94 30.86
C LYS A 511 32.91 -1.81 30.16
N GLY A 512 32.60 -1.53 28.89
CA GLY A 512 31.54 -2.23 28.14
C GLY A 512 30.12 -1.82 28.55
N PHE A 513 29.14 -2.54 28.01
CA PHE A 513 27.72 -2.32 28.28
C PHE A 513 26.85 -3.53 27.89
N THR A 514 25.68 -3.64 28.51
CA THR A 514 24.59 -4.53 28.06
C THR A 514 23.25 -3.80 28.11
N PHE A 515 22.46 -3.81 27.02
CA PHE A 515 21.06 -3.36 27.02
C PHE A 515 20.28 -4.03 25.88
N SER A 516 19.00 -3.66 25.68
CA SER A 516 18.15 -4.21 24.62
C SER A 516 17.70 -3.16 23.60
N ILE A 517 17.89 -3.39 22.30
CA ILE A 517 17.19 -2.68 21.23
C ILE A 517 15.78 -3.26 21.11
N LEU A 518 14.77 -2.39 20.98
CA LEU A 518 13.37 -2.80 20.89
C LEU A 518 12.76 -2.42 19.54
N TYR A 519 11.90 -3.32 19.06
CA TYR A 519 11.06 -3.10 17.88
C TYR A 519 9.69 -3.76 18.11
N ASN A 520 8.68 -3.36 17.33
CA ASN A 520 7.37 -3.98 17.42
C ASN A 520 7.32 -5.29 16.63
N THR A 521 6.61 -6.27 17.18
CA THR A 521 6.48 -7.64 16.65
C THR A 521 6.02 -7.63 15.17
N GLY A 522 6.31 -8.69 14.43
CA GLY A 522 5.90 -8.85 13.02
C GLY A 522 6.58 -7.91 12.01
N ASN A 523 7.52 -7.06 12.45
CA ASN A 523 8.28 -6.15 11.60
C ASN A 523 9.68 -6.69 11.33
N GLU A 524 9.78 -7.60 10.36
CA GLU A 524 11.04 -8.24 9.96
C GLU A 524 12.12 -7.24 9.54
N GLU A 525 11.73 -6.14 8.88
CA GLU A 525 12.65 -5.06 8.51
C GLU A 525 13.33 -4.45 9.75
N ARG A 526 12.54 -4.11 10.77
CA ARG A 526 13.06 -3.54 12.03
C ARG A 526 13.90 -4.55 12.79
N GLU A 527 13.50 -5.83 12.79
CA GLU A 527 14.29 -6.90 13.39
C GLU A 527 15.67 -7.02 12.74
N ILE A 528 15.72 -7.08 11.41
CA ILE A 528 16.97 -7.21 10.64
C ILE A 528 17.86 -5.98 10.87
N ALA A 529 17.29 -4.78 10.89
CA ALA A 529 18.04 -3.55 11.21
C ALA A 529 18.66 -3.61 12.62
N ALA A 530 17.90 -4.02 13.63
CA ALA A 530 18.37 -4.16 15.00
C ALA A 530 19.49 -5.21 15.12
N ARG A 531 19.35 -6.35 14.43
CA ARG A 531 20.35 -7.42 14.42
C ARG A 531 21.64 -7.01 13.72
N MET A 532 21.55 -6.33 12.58
CA MET A 532 22.72 -5.79 11.86
C MET A 532 23.52 -4.83 12.76
N LEU A 533 22.82 -3.91 13.44
CA LEU A 533 23.46 -2.96 14.35
C LEU A 533 24.14 -3.68 15.54
N LYS A 534 23.45 -4.66 16.13
CA LYS A 534 24.02 -5.54 17.16
C LYS A 534 25.30 -6.22 16.68
N GLU A 535 25.26 -6.92 15.56
CA GLU A 535 26.38 -7.70 15.05
C GLU A 535 27.62 -6.83 14.80
N HIS A 536 27.45 -5.67 14.17
CA HIS A 536 28.55 -4.74 13.93
C HIS A 536 29.13 -4.17 15.22
N ILE A 537 28.30 -3.69 16.14
CA ILE A 537 28.78 -3.08 17.40
C ILE A 537 29.48 -4.10 18.29
N GLU A 538 28.92 -5.30 18.47
CA GLU A 538 29.53 -6.34 19.30
C GLU A 538 30.85 -6.86 18.71
N SER A 539 31.05 -6.76 17.40
CA SER A 539 32.31 -7.14 16.75
C SER A 539 33.49 -6.21 17.11
N LEU A 540 33.21 -4.95 17.47
CA LEU A 540 34.23 -3.95 17.78
C LEU A 540 34.88 -4.18 19.16
N ASN A 541 34.13 -4.69 20.13
CA ASN A 541 34.61 -4.91 21.49
C ASN A 541 33.86 -6.08 22.16
N PRO A 542 34.57 -7.10 22.70
CA PRO A 542 33.93 -8.26 23.32
C PRO A 542 33.12 -7.96 24.58
N LYS A 543 33.18 -6.73 25.13
CA LYS A 543 32.40 -6.27 26.28
C LYS A 543 31.13 -5.50 25.89
N PHE A 544 30.88 -5.32 24.60
CA PHE A 544 29.65 -4.70 24.11
C PHE A 544 28.64 -5.80 23.86
N HIS A 545 27.46 -5.64 24.47
CA HIS A 545 26.38 -6.60 24.37
C HIS A 545 25.05 -5.90 24.14
N ILE A 546 24.30 -6.37 23.16
CA ILE A 546 23.00 -5.84 22.78
C ILE A 546 22.03 -7.01 22.63
N ASN A 547 20.88 -6.94 23.28
CA ASN A 547 19.76 -7.85 23.02
C ASN A 547 18.83 -7.21 21.99
N VAL A 548 18.13 -8.03 21.20
CA VAL A 548 17.07 -7.57 20.29
C VAL A 548 15.76 -8.14 20.81
N ILE A 549 14.83 -7.27 21.20
CA ILE A 549 13.59 -7.65 21.88
C ILE A 549 12.39 -7.17 21.06
N GLU A 550 11.50 -8.11 20.77
CA GLU A 550 10.19 -7.84 20.16
C GLU A 550 9.15 -7.49 21.24
N VAL A 551 8.24 -6.58 20.93
CA VAL A 551 7.14 -6.15 21.82
C VAL A 551 5.87 -5.98 20.98
N ASP A 552 4.69 -6.32 21.50
CA ASP A 552 3.43 -6.04 20.80
C ASP A 552 3.16 -4.52 20.69
N TRP A 553 2.40 -4.09 19.69
CA TRP A 553 2.25 -2.66 19.37
C TRP A 553 1.68 -1.81 20.53
N PRO A 554 0.57 -2.19 21.20
CA PRO A 554 0.07 -1.42 22.34
C PRO A 554 1.05 -1.32 23.50
N THR A 555 1.71 -2.43 23.87
CA THR A 555 2.74 -2.40 24.94
C THR A 555 3.94 -1.56 24.52
N TYR A 556 4.33 -1.62 23.25
CA TYR A 556 5.44 -0.82 22.70
C TYR A 556 5.18 0.68 22.85
N LEU A 557 3.98 1.15 22.47
CA LEU A 557 3.59 2.56 22.62
C LEU A 557 3.56 3.00 24.09
N LYS A 558 3.04 2.15 24.99
CA LYS A 558 3.04 2.44 26.43
C LYS A 558 4.44 2.59 27.02
N GLU A 559 5.34 1.66 26.69
CA GLU A 559 6.73 1.67 27.17
C GLU A 559 7.53 2.83 26.54
N LEU A 560 7.20 3.21 25.30
CA LEU A 560 7.74 4.38 24.60
C LEU A 560 7.39 5.69 25.33
N VAL A 561 6.10 5.92 25.59
CA VAL A 561 5.62 7.12 26.34
C VAL A 561 6.22 7.15 27.75
N SER A 562 6.38 5.98 28.38
CA SER A 562 7.00 5.84 29.71
C SER A 562 8.53 5.97 29.72
N LYS A 563 9.15 6.26 28.57
CA LYS A 563 10.60 6.46 28.41
C LYS A 563 11.44 5.26 28.87
N ARG A 564 10.90 4.05 28.76
CA ARG A 564 11.57 2.81 29.17
C ARG A 564 12.34 2.13 28.05
N LEU A 565 11.97 2.40 26.80
CA LEU A 565 12.73 1.87 25.67
C LEU A 565 14.12 2.54 25.62
N THR A 566 15.19 1.76 25.53
CA THR A 566 16.57 2.29 25.55
C THR A 566 16.99 2.78 24.17
N LEU A 567 16.90 1.91 23.17
CA LEU A 567 17.05 2.18 21.76
C LEU A 567 15.84 1.56 21.04
N PHE A 568 15.07 2.36 20.30
CA PHE A 568 13.79 1.92 19.75
C PHE A 568 13.66 2.26 18.27
N ILE A 569 13.03 1.37 17.51
CA ILE A 569 12.82 1.52 16.06
C ILE A 569 11.35 1.80 15.78
N ILE A 570 11.05 2.94 15.18
CA ILE A 570 9.69 3.34 14.83
C ILE A 570 9.72 4.22 13.59
N GLY A 571 8.59 4.28 12.88
CA GLY A 571 8.44 5.14 11.72
C GLY A 571 7.41 6.23 11.96
N TRP A 572 7.55 7.31 11.20
CA TRP A 572 6.63 8.44 11.17
C TRP A 572 5.98 8.53 9.81
N LEU A 573 4.67 8.74 9.78
CA LEU A 573 3.94 9.15 8.60
C LEU A 573 3.63 10.64 8.75
N ALA A 574 3.87 11.44 7.71
CA ALA A 574 3.56 12.87 7.77
C ALA A 574 2.07 13.11 8.10
N ASP A 575 1.81 13.91 9.14
CA ASP A 575 0.48 14.37 9.49
C ASP A 575 -0.04 15.37 8.45
N TYR A 576 0.88 16.20 7.94
CA TYR A 576 0.69 17.15 6.86
C TYR A 576 2.02 17.36 6.11
N PRO A 577 1.99 17.60 4.79
CA PRO A 577 3.19 17.66 3.95
C PRO A 577 3.93 19.01 4.07
N ASP A 578 4.54 19.26 5.23
CA ASP A 578 5.41 20.42 5.47
C ASP A 578 6.62 20.02 6.35
N PRO A 579 7.82 20.60 6.15
CA PRO A 579 9.01 20.27 6.94
C PRO A 579 8.84 20.47 8.44
N HIS A 580 7.96 21.39 8.85
CA HIS A 580 7.62 21.59 10.27
C HIS A 580 7.11 20.30 10.92
N ASN A 581 6.33 19.49 10.20
CA ASN A 581 5.82 18.21 10.68
C ASN A 581 6.91 17.15 10.92
N TRP A 582 8.14 17.40 10.48
CA TRP A 582 9.27 16.49 10.70
C TRP A 582 10.23 17.06 11.74
N TYR A 583 10.62 18.32 11.59
CA TYR A 583 11.55 18.93 12.54
C TYR A 583 10.93 19.14 13.92
N TYR A 584 9.63 19.49 14.02
CA TYR A 584 8.99 19.65 15.31
C TYR A 584 8.93 18.34 16.09
N PRO A 585 8.32 17.23 15.59
CA PRO A 585 8.25 15.99 16.35
C PRO A 585 9.61 15.38 16.69
N TYR A 586 10.60 15.50 15.80
CA TYR A 586 11.91 14.88 15.99
C TYR A 586 12.86 15.69 16.88
N MET A 587 12.76 17.02 16.90
CA MET A 587 13.80 17.86 17.49
C MET A 587 13.32 18.96 18.44
N HIS A 588 12.07 19.40 18.38
CA HIS A 588 11.57 20.38 19.36
C HIS A 588 11.46 19.71 20.72
N SER A 589 11.89 20.36 21.80
CA SER A 589 11.91 19.74 23.14
C SER A 589 10.56 19.22 23.65
N THR A 590 9.44 19.73 23.12
CA THR A 590 8.08 19.23 23.38
C THR A 590 7.47 18.44 22.21
N GLY A 591 8.22 18.21 21.14
CA GLY A 591 7.81 17.38 20.01
C GLY A 591 7.73 15.90 20.37
N THR A 592 6.94 15.13 19.60
CA THR A 592 6.56 13.75 19.91
C THR A 592 7.75 12.81 20.20
N PHE A 593 8.65 12.60 19.24
CA PHE A 593 9.81 11.72 19.44
C PHE A 593 10.87 12.34 20.35
N SER A 594 11.06 13.66 20.25
CA SER A 594 11.97 14.38 21.15
C SER A 594 11.56 14.18 22.62
N TYR A 595 10.26 14.21 22.91
CA TYR A 595 9.71 13.94 24.24
C TYR A 595 9.98 12.49 24.68
N PHE A 596 9.69 11.49 23.83
CA PHE A 596 9.90 10.07 24.15
C PHE A 596 11.37 9.75 24.41
N GLN A 597 12.27 10.36 23.64
CA GLN A 597 13.70 10.15 23.75
C GLN A 597 14.40 11.13 24.72
N SER A 598 13.66 12.10 25.26
CA SER A 598 14.17 13.17 26.14
C SER A 598 15.25 14.08 25.54
N TYR A 599 15.21 14.32 24.23
CA TYR A 599 16.06 15.33 23.57
C TYR A 599 15.56 16.75 23.87
N SER A 600 16.48 17.69 24.05
CA SER A 600 16.18 19.11 24.25
C SER A 600 17.38 19.97 23.87
N ASN A 601 17.15 20.94 23.00
CA ASN A 601 18.16 21.94 22.63
C ASN A 601 17.49 23.30 22.40
N PRO A 602 17.67 24.29 23.30
CA PRO A 602 16.99 25.59 23.19
C PRO A 602 17.35 26.42 21.95
N GLU A 603 18.46 26.13 21.28
CA GLU A 603 18.79 26.76 19.99
C GLU A 603 17.95 26.16 18.86
N VAL A 604 17.76 24.85 18.89
CA VAL A 604 16.93 24.09 17.93
C VAL A 604 15.46 24.46 18.10
N ASP A 605 14.95 24.54 19.33
CA ASP A 605 13.56 24.95 19.60
C ASP A 605 13.25 26.31 18.92
N LYS A 606 14.14 27.30 19.10
CA LYS A 606 14.00 28.63 18.49
C LYS A 606 14.05 28.61 16.96
N LEU A 607 14.86 27.72 16.37
CA LEU A 607 14.94 27.58 14.93
C LEU A 607 13.64 26.97 14.37
N ILE A 608 13.06 25.99 15.05
CA ILE A 608 11.79 25.37 14.67
C ILE A 608 10.64 26.40 14.76
N GLU A 609 10.55 27.13 15.87
CA GLU A 609 9.57 28.21 16.05
C GLU A 609 9.70 29.32 14.98
N ALA A 610 10.94 29.65 14.59
CA ALA A 610 11.19 30.59 13.51
C ALA A 610 10.79 30.02 12.13
N GLY A 611 11.02 28.73 11.88
CA GLY A 611 10.74 28.08 10.59
C GLY A 611 9.26 28.04 10.22
N VAL A 612 8.38 27.78 11.19
CA VAL A 612 6.92 27.72 10.94
C VAL A 612 6.28 29.10 10.76
N THR A 613 6.90 30.17 11.28
CA THR A 613 6.39 31.55 11.20
C THR A 613 7.04 32.40 10.11
N GLU A 614 8.07 31.87 9.44
CA GLU A 614 8.75 32.54 8.34
C GLU A 614 7.95 32.39 7.03
N THR A 615 7.80 33.50 6.31
CA THR A 615 6.98 33.60 5.08
C THR A 615 7.83 33.83 3.84
N ASP A 616 9.11 34.15 4.02
CA ASP A 616 10.11 34.18 2.94
C ASP A 616 10.69 32.78 2.74
N ASP A 617 10.39 32.17 1.59
CA ASP A 617 10.82 30.80 1.28
C ASP A 617 12.33 30.62 1.39
N ASN A 618 13.14 31.59 0.95
CA ASN A 618 14.61 31.45 1.01
C ASN A 618 15.13 31.40 2.45
N LYS A 619 14.56 32.22 3.34
CA LYS A 619 14.90 32.18 4.77
C LYS A 619 14.39 30.91 5.43
N ARG A 620 13.20 30.44 5.04
CA ARG A 620 12.61 29.20 5.56
C ARG A 620 13.46 27.99 5.17
N ILE A 621 13.93 27.93 3.92
CA ILE A 621 14.91 26.93 3.45
C ILE A 621 16.20 27.00 4.27
N GLU A 622 16.77 28.20 4.49
CA GLU A 622 17.98 28.37 5.29
C GLU A 622 17.81 27.86 6.74
N ILE A 623 16.64 28.10 7.35
CA ILE A 623 16.31 27.63 8.70
C ILE A 623 16.26 26.10 8.73
N TYR A 624 15.52 25.46 7.84
CA TYR A 624 15.42 23.99 7.81
C TYR A 624 16.73 23.33 7.41
N TRP A 625 17.54 23.96 6.56
CA TRP A 625 18.90 23.50 6.27
C TRP A 625 19.79 23.53 7.52
N LYS A 626 19.73 24.59 8.34
CA LYS A 626 20.44 24.66 9.63
C LYS A 626 19.96 23.58 10.60
N LEU A 627 18.65 23.34 10.65
CA LEU A 627 18.08 22.27 11.47
C LEU A 627 18.57 20.90 11.03
N GLY A 628 18.64 20.61 9.73
CA GLY A 628 19.23 19.39 9.20
C GLY A 628 20.70 19.21 9.60
N ASN A 629 21.51 20.27 9.54
CA ASN A 629 22.89 20.22 10.01
C ASN A 629 22.97 19.96 11.53
N LYS A 630 22.09 20.59 12.31
CA LYS A 630 22.00 20.34 13.77
C LYS A 630 21.60 18.90 14.07
N TYR A 631 20.68 18.34 13.29
CA TYR A 631 20.25 16.95 13.42
C TYR A 631 21.43 15.98 13.24
N PHE A 632 22.26 16.21 12.20
CA PHE A 632 23.48 15.46 11.97
C PHE A 632 24.51 15.66 13.09
N GLU A 633 24.78 16.90 13.48
CA GLU A 633 25.78 17.25 14.51
C GLU A 633 25.47 16.62 15.88
N ASP A 634 24.19 16.70 16.29
CA ASP A 634 23.69 16.21 17.58
C ASP A 634 23.43 14.69 17.55
N ALA A 635 23.36 14.08 16.36
CA ALA A 635 23.00 12.67 16.17
C ALA A 635 21.71 12.32 16.94
N VAL A 636 20.65 13.10 16.69
CA VAL A 636 19.39 13.05 17.46
C VAL A 636 18.72 11.69 17.36
N SER A 637 18.63 11.15 16.15
CA SER A 637 18.27 9.76 15.89
C SER A 637 19.04 9.27 14.66
N LEU A 638 18.91 7.99 14.33
CA LEU A 638 19.51 7.37 13.16
C LEU A 638 18.42 7.13 12.10
N PRO A 639 18.31 7.96 11.05
CA PRO A 639 17.43 7.68 9.93
C PRO A 639 17.85 6.37 9.24
N LEU A 640 16.93 5.40 9.15
CA LEU A 640 17.21 4.14 8.49
C LEU A 640 16.85 4.23 7.02
N PHE A 641 15.60 4.51 6.70
CA PHE A 641 15.13 4.55 5.32
C PHE A 641 13.83 5.33 5.16
N GLN A 642 13.70 6.01 4.01
CA GLN A 642 12.42 6.38 3.44
C GLN A 642 12.04 5.32 2.40
N VAL A 643 10.83 4.81 2.51
CA VAL A 643 10.37 3.63 1.80
C VAL A 643 9.56 4.02 0.56
N THR A 644 9.61 3.26 -0.53
CA THR A 644 8.53 3.29 -1.54
C THR A 644 7.49 2.21 -1.19
N ILE A 645 6.21 2.55 -1.17
CA ILE A 645 5.15 1.67 -0.65
C ILE A 645 4.62 0.77 -1.77
N ARG A 646 4.15 -0.43 -1.38
CA ARG A 646 3.41 -1.35 -2.24
C ARG A 646 2.01 -1.58 -1.69
N HIS A 647 0.97 -1.47 -2.51
CA HIS A 647 -0.40 -1.87 -2.16
C HIS A 647 -0.75 -3.21 -2.79
N TRP A 648 -1.23 -4.17 -2.00
CA TRP A 648 -1.57 -5.52 -2.46
C TRP A 648 -3.05 -5.81 -2.30
N GLU A 649 -3.68 -6.22 -3.40
CA GLU A 649 -5.12 -6.52 -3.40
C GLU A 649 -5.51 -7.65 -4.35
N ARG A 650 -6.72 -8.18 -4.16
CA ARG A 650 -7.36 -9.06 -5.13
C ARG A 650 -7.83 -8.23 -6.32
N THR A 651 -7.69 -8.79 -7.52
CA THR A 651 -8.08 -8.16 -8.79
C THR A 651 -9.55 -7.74 -8.88
N TRP A 652 -10.43 -8.36 -8.07
CA TRP A 652 -11.84 -7.99 -8.00
C TRP A 652 -12.13 -6.78 -7.12
N VAL A 653 -11.15 -6.23 -6.42
CA VAL A 653 -11.31 -4.96 -5.69
C VAL A 653 -11.30 -3.81 -6.68
N ALA A 654 -12.25 -2.89 -6.52
CA ALA A 654 -12.38 -1.69 -7.32
C ALA A 654 -12.58 -0.45 -6.44
N GLY A 655 -12.21 0.72 -6.98
CA GLY A 655 -12.38 2.01 -6.32
C GLY A 655 -11.30 2.40 -5.30
N TRP A 656 -10.35 1.50 -5.02
CA TRP A 656 -9.15 1.83 -4.27
C TRP A 656 -8.38 2.96 -4.96
N TYR A 657 -7.78 3.83 -4.15
CA TYR A 657 -6.91 4.90 -4.60
C TYR A 657 -5.87 5.20 -3.53
N TYR A 658 -4.74 5.75 -3.95
CA TYR A 658 -3.65 6.11 -3.08
C TYR A 658 -3.75 7.57 -2.61
N ASN A 659 -3.46 7.81 -1.34
CA ASN A 659 -3.18 9.13 -0.79
C ASN A 659 -2.02 8.98 0.21
N PRO A 660 -0.87 9.63 0.00
CA PRO A 660 0.33 9.42 0.80
C PRO A 660 0.25 10.01 2.23
N ILE A 661 -0.79 10.79 2.54
CA ILE A 661 -1.03 11.40 3.86
C ILE A 661 -2.09 10.61 4.67
N TYR A 662 -2.83 9.71 4.02
CA TYR A 662 -3.82 8.90 4.74
C TYR A 662 -3.15 7.75 5.50
N PRO A 663 -3.46 7.57 6.80
CA PRO A 663 -2.87 6.52 7.63
C PRO A 663 -3.41 5.12 7.30
N GLY A 664 -4.44 5.03 6.46
CA GLY A 664 -5.06 3.79 6.05
C GLY A 664 -6.02 3.98 4.88
N ASN A 665 -6.82 2.96 4.60
CA ASN A 665 -7.75 2.96 3.47
C ASN A 665 -9.08 3.63 3.82
N PHE A 666 -9.55 4.54 2.97
CA PHE A 666 -10.91 5.09 3.07
C PHE A 666 -11.91 4.24 2.27
N PHE A 667 -12.75 3.46 2.97
CA PHE A 667 -13.56 2.40 2.37
C PHE A 667 -14.83 2.89 1.65
N TYR A 668 -15.17 4.19 1.72
CA TYR A 668 -16.41 4.71 1.13
C TYR A 668 -16.50 4.48 -0.38
N HIS A 669 -15.34 4.54 -1.06
CA HIS A 669 -15.25 4.40 -2.51
C HIS A 669 -14.93 2.98 -2.98
N ILE A 670 -14.78 2.03 -2.07
CA ILE A 670 -14.34 0.68 -2.41
C ILE A 670 -15.55 -0.23 -2.61
N TRP A 671 -15.47 -1.10 -3.62
CA TRP A 671 -16.42 -2.19 -3.84
C TRP A 671 -15.73 -3.38 -4.47
N LYS A 672 -16.48 -4.48 -4.67
CA LYS A 672 -15.98 -5.62 -5.45
C LYS A 672 -16.75 -5.78 -6.74
N GLU A 673 -16.03 -5.97 -7.84
CA GLU A 673 -16.59 -6.30 -9.14
C GLU A 673 -15.67 -7.25 -9.91
N TYR A 674 -16.18 -7.87 -10.97
CA TYR A 674 -15.36 -8.74 -11.79
C TYR A 674 -14.30 -7.91 -12.49
N TYR A 675 -13.04 -8.32 -12.35
CA TYR A 675 -11.95 -7.71 -13.10
C TYR A 675 -12.21 -7.87 -14.60
N ILE A 676 -12.43 -6.76 -15.29
CA ILE A 676 -12.40 -6.66 -16.74
C ILE A 676 -11.05 -6.01 -17.08
N PRO A 677 -10.13 -6.71 -17.77
CA PRO A 677 -8.83 -6.13 -18.12
C PRO A 677 -9.01 -4.78 -18.81
N GLN A 678 -8.26 -3.78 -18.36
CA GLN A 678 -8.22 -2.46 -18.98
C GLN A 678 -7.88 -2.65 -20.47
N LYS A 679 -8.70 -2.07 -21.36
CA LYS A 679 -8.43 -2.06 -22.80
C LYS A 679 -7.10 -1.33 -23.01
N PRO A 680 -6.13 -1.87 -23.76
CA PRO A 680 -4.86 -1.18 -24.00
C PRO A 680 -5.11 0.24 -24.53
N THR A 681 -4.39 1.22 -23.98
CA THR A 681 -4.40 2.61 -24.46
C THR A 681 -3.92 2.63 -25.91
N VAL A 682 -4.86 2.81 -26.84
CA VAL A 682 -4.55 2.97 -28.26
C VAL A 682 -4.02 4.39 -28.45
N PRO A 683 -2.82 4.60 -29.01
CA PRO A 683 -2.29 5.96 -29.25
C PRO A 683 -3.24 6.76 -30.14
N THR A 684 -3.57 7.98 -29.71
CA THR A 684 -4.43 8.92 -30.44
C THR A 684 -3.70 9.51 -31.65
N VAL A 685 -4.22 9.27 -32.85
CA VAL A 685 -3.73 9.92 -34.08
C VAL A 685 -4.62 11.14 -34.37
N PRO A 686 -4.06 12.34 -34.60
CA PRO A 686 -4.86 13.53 -34.89
C PRO A 686 -5.68 13.39 -36.18
N ALA A 687 -6.97 13.74 -36.11
CA ALA A 687 -8.00 13.51 -37.13
C ALA A 687 -7.91 14.36 -38.42
N THR A 688 -6.73 14.77 -38.87
CA THR A 688 -6.59 15.58 -40.10
C THR A 688 -5.51 15.04 -41.04
N LEU A 689 -5.86 13.99 -41.80
CA LEU A 689 -5.08 13.58 -42.97
C LEU A 689 -5.92 13.74 -44.26
N PRO A 690 -5.36 14.35 -45.32
CA PRO A 690 -6.03 14.45 -46.62
C PRO A 690 -6.27 13.08 -47.27
N TYR A 691 -7.36 13.01 -48.05
CA TYR A 691 -7.74 11.82 -48.82
C TYR A 691 -6.60 11.36 -49.75
N GLY A 692 -6.15 10.12 -49.59
CA GLY A 692 -5.07 9.52 -50.39
C GLY A 692 -3.69 9.50 -49.74
N VAL A 693 -3.55 9.88 -48.47
CA VAL A 693 -2.29 9.73 -47.71
C VAL A 693 -2.24 8.35 -47.04
N SER A 694 -1.15 7.62 -47.28
CA SER A 694 -0.85 6.35 -46.61
C SER A 694 -0.39 6.61 -45.17
N ILE A 695 -1.02 5.96 -44.20
CA ILE A 695 -0.54 5.94 -42.81
C ILE A 695 0.08 4.58 -42.54
N ARG A 696 1.30 4.58 -42.01
CA ARG A 696 1.94 3.34 -41.55
C ARG A 696 1.36 3.01 -40.18
N LEU A 697 0.58 1.94 -40.07
CA LEU A 697 0.27 1.36 -38.76
C LEU A 697 1.51 0.60 -38.31
N SER A 698 2.30 1.20 -37.42
CA SER A 698 3.41 0.50 -36.75
C SER A 698 2.92 -0.03 -35.41
N SER A 699 2.21 -1.15 -35.43
CA SER A 699 1.97 -1.94 -34.23
C SER A 699 2.29 -3.40 -34.55
N GLU A 700 3.13 -4.02 -33.71
CA GLU A 700 3.47 -5.42 -33.84
C GLU A 700 2.38 -6.24 -33.15
N PHE A 701 1.63 -7.00 -33.95
CA PHE A 701 0.61 -7.89 -33.40
C PHE A 701 1.29 -9.16 -32.94
N ILE A 702 1.06 -9.55 -31.69
CA ILE A 702 1.71 -10.67 -31.02
C ILE A 702 0.69 -11.80 -30.87
N ASP A 703 1.09 -13.03 -31.19
CA ASP A 703 0.25 -14.21 -30.98
C ASP A 703 0.16 -14.45 -29.46
N PRO A 704 -1.04 -14.37 -28.86
CA PRO A 704 -1.20 -14.46 -27.40
C PRO A 704 -0.85 -15.84 -26.83
N ALA A 705 -0.76 -16.88 -27.67
CA ALA A 705 -0.37 -18.21 -27.25
C ALA A 705 1.15 -18.44 -27.28
N THR A 706 1.88 -17.74 -28.16
CA THR A 706 3.33 -17.96 -28.35
C THR A 706 4.20 -16.77 -27.97
N ARG A 707 3.59 -15.60 -27.70
CA ARG A 707 4.24 -14.31 -27.45
C ARG A 707 5.23 -13.86 -28.56
N GLY A 708 5.21 -14.47 -29.74
CA GLY A 708 5.94 -14.05 -30.95
C GLY A 708 5.06 -13.30 -31.96
N PRO A 709 5.59 -12.73 -33.06
CA PRO A 709 4.80 -11.99 -34.04
C PRO A 709 3.66 -12.86 -34.60
N ALA A 710 2.44 -12.34 -34.59
CA ALA A 710 1.21 -12.98 -35.05
C ALA A 710 1.18 -13.10 -36.58
N TYR A 711 2.16 -13.77 -37.18
CA TYR A 711 2.30 -13.98 -38.62
C TYR A 711 1.15 -14.84 -39.18
N GLY A 712 0.50 -14.40 -40.26
CA GLY A 712 -0.53 -15.20 -40.96
C GLY A 712 -1.97 -14.97 -40.48
N TYR A 713 -2.21 -14.04 -39.55
CA TYR A 713 -3.53 -13.78 -38.95
C TYR A 713 -4.33 -12.75 -39.75
N ILE A 714 -5.64 -12.97 -39.86
CA ILE A 714 -6.60 -12.03 -40.48
C ILE A 714 -7.03 -10.98 -39.45
N VAL A 715 -6.72 -9.70 -39.71
CA VAL A 715 -7.04 -8.57 -38.82
C VAL A 715 -8.13 -7.67 -39.41
N PHE A 716 -9.08 -7.20 -38.58
CA PHE A 716 -10.14 -6.25 -38.98
C PHE A 716 -10.12 -4.89 -38.18
N VAL A 717 -10.02 -3.67 -38.80
CA VAL A 717 -9.97 -2.23 -38.31
C VAL A 717 -10.77 -1.04 -39.06
N GLN A 718 -11.63 -0.19 -38.43
CA GLN A 718 -12.33 1.09 -38.90
C GLN A 718 -13.04 1.91 -37.79
N GLU A 719 -12.55 3.06 -37.38
CA GLU A 719 -13.19 3.87 -36.31
C GLU A 719 -14.73 4.13 -36.43
N SER A 720 -15.47 4.11 -35.31
CA SER A 720 -16.89 4.44 -35.15
C SER A 720 -17.12 5.63 -34.21
N SER A 721 -18.26 6.28 -34.42
CA SER A 721 -18.59 7.68 -34.06
C SER A 721 -18.86 7.99 -32.58
N ASP A 722 -18.62 7.06 -31.66
CA ASP A 722 -18.70 7.24 -30.21
C ASP A 722 -17.32 7.44 -29.57
N GLY A 723 -16.24 7.34 -30.36
CA GLY A 723 -14.86 7.40 -29.88
C GLY A 723 -14.35 6.09 -29.27
N GLU A 724 -15.12 4.99 -29.35
CA GLU A 724 -14.86 3.76 -28.60
C GLU A 724 -14.47 2.52 -29.45
N THR A 725 -14.58 2.48 -30.79
CA THR A 725 -14.12 1.29 -31.54
C THR A 725 -13.78 1.48 -33.01
N TRP A 726 -12.97 0.55 -33.58
CA TRP A 726 -12.55 0.50 -34.98
C TRP A 726 -12.99 -0.83 -35.74
N ASN A 727 -13.83 -0.85 -36.80
CA ASN A 727 -14.31 -1.93 -37.75
C ASN A 727 -13.63 -2.19 -39.16
N ASN A 728 -12.63 -3.05 -39.44
CA ASN A 728 -12.16 -3.16 -40.88
C ASN A 728 -13.32 -3.74 -41.66
N ILE A 729 -13.51 -3.12 -42.82
CA ILE A 729 -14.26 -3.67 -43.94
C ILE A 729 -13.36 -4.53 -44.86
N GLY A 730 -12.34 -5.18 -44.29
CA GLY A 730 -11.29 -5.94 -44.98
C GLY A 730 -10.47 -6.83 -44.04
N ALA A 731 -10.16 -8.04 -44.52
CA ALA A 731 -9.28 -8.99 -43.87
C ALA A 731 -7.86 -8.80 -44.42
N VAL A 732 -6.86 -8.57 -43.57
CA VAL A 732 -5.46 -8.51 -44.01
C VAL A 732 -4.63 -9.52 -43.23
N ILE A 733 -3.78 -10.25 -43.94
CA ILE A 733 -2.87 -11.25 -43.38
C ILE A 733 -1.60 -10.52 -42.96
N THR A 734 -1.26 -10.60 -41.67
CA THR A 734 0.00 -10.09 -41.11
C THR A 734 1.22 -10.80 -41.70
N ASP A 735 2.30 -10.05 -41.96
CA ASP A 735 3.57 -10.57 -42.44
C ASP A 735 4.37 -11.26 -41.32
N LYS A 736 5.54 -11.80 -41.65
CA LYS A 736 6.40 -12.58 -40.72
C LYS A 736 6.88 -11.80 -39.47
N ASN A 737 6.65 -10.49 -39.45
CA ASN A 737 6.94 -9.61 -38.32
C ASN A 737 5.64 -9.06 -37.69
N GLY A 738 4.47 -9.63 -37.99
CA GLY A 738 3.18 -9.21 -37.46
C GLY A 738 2.59 -7.96 -38.14
N ARG A 739 3.11 -7.51 -39.30
CA ARG A 739 2.72 -6.23 -39.93
C ARG A 739 1.69 -6.40 -41.05
N VAL A 740 0.77 -5.45 -41.16
CA VAL A 740 -0.27 -5.43 -42.19
C VAL A 740 0.14 -4.50 -43.33
N ASP A 741 0.07 -4.99 -44.58
CA ASP A 741 0.19 -4.19 -45.80
C ASP A 741 -0.91 -4.66 -46.77
N VAL A 742 -1.81 -3.76 -47.22
CA VAL A 742 -2.64 -3.78 -48.45
C VAL A 742 -4.02 -3.10 -48.28
N SER A 743 -4.35 -2.28 -49.29
CA SER A 743 -5.53 -1.45 -49.54
C SER A 743 -6.69 -2.17 -50.24
N VAL A 744 -7.95 -1.96 -49.84
CA VAL A 744 -9.10 -1.98 -50.77
C VAL A 744 -10.22 -1.04 -50.28
N THR A 745 -10.72 -0.16 -51.15
CA THR A 745 -11.92 0.66 -50.90
C THR A 745 -13.15 -0.02 -51.55
N PRO A 746 -14.17 -0.45 -50.79
CA PRO A 746 -15.40 -0.98 -51.38
C PRO A 746 -16.32 0.16 -51.88
N PRO A 747 -17.10 -0.05 -52.96
CA PRO A 747 -18.07 0.94 -53.43
C PRO A 747 -19.21 1.17 -52.42
N LEU A 748 -19.77 2.39 -52.43
CA LEU A 748 -20.95 2.75 -51.65
C LEU A 748 -22.13 1.79 -51.92
N GLY A 749 -22.70 1.23 -50.85
CA GLY A 749 -23.89 0.35 -50.89
C GLY A 749 -23.62 -1.14 -50.63
N THR A 750 -22.43 -1.52 -50.17
CA THR A 750 -22.09 -2.92 -49.86
C THR A 750 -22.50 -3.31 -48.43
N THR A 751 -23.16 -4.46 -48.25
CA THR A 751 -23.47 -5.06 -46.94
C THR A 751 -22.81 -6.43 -46.82
N TYR A 752 -22.25 -6.75 -45.65
CA TYR A 752 -21.45 -7.96 -45.38
C TYR A 752 -22.13 -8.88 -44.36
N TYR A 753 -21.87 -10.19 -44.42
CA TYR A 753 -22.29 -11.16 -43.40
C TYR A 753 -21.08 -12.00 -42.93
N ARG A 754 -21.05 -12.35 -41.63
CA ARG A 754 -20.02 -13.18 -40.98
C ARG A 754 -20.60 -14.56 -40.63
N LEU A 755 -19.80 -15.62 -40.81
CA LEU A 755 -20.06 -16.96 -40.27
C LEU A 755 -18.91 -17.33 -39.32
N ASN A 756 -19.22 -17.78 -38.11
CA ASN A 756 -18.25 -18.21 -37.09
C ASN A 756 -18.43 -19.70 -36.79
N PHE A 757 -17.31 -20.41 -36.62
CA PHE A 757 -17.24 -21.65 -35.86
C PHE A 757 -16.11 -21.53 -34.83
N THR A 758 -16.41 -21.92 -33.58
CA THR A 758 -15.47 -22.00 -32.45
C THR A 758 -15.11 -23.47 -32.20
N GLY A 759 -13.83 -23.75 -31.94
CA GLY A 759 -13.39 -25.06 -31.41
C GLY A 759 -11.99 -25.54 -31.84
N TYR A 760 -11.01 -25.35 -30.93
CA TYR A 760 -9.76 -26.10 -30.74
C TYR A 760 -8.49 -25.85 -31.61
N LYS A 761 -7.40 -25.61 -30.84
CA LYS A 761 -5.95 -25.86 -31.02
C LYS A 761 -5.37 -25.98 -32.44
N ALA A 762 -4.57 -24.98 -32.81
CA ALA A 762 -3.58 -25.09 -33.88
C ALA A 762 -2.34 -25.89 -33.43
N PRO A 763 -1.90 -26.92 -34.18
CA PRO A 763 -0.52 -27.38 -34.17
C PRO A 763 0.35 -26.46 -35.03
N ALA A 764 1.60 -26.24 -34.61
CA ALA A 764 2.58 -25.38 -35.30
C ALA A 764 3.16 -26.04 -36.59
N PRO A 765 4.00 -25.35 -37.36
CA PRO A 765 3.67 -24.73 -38.64
C PRO A 765 4.21 -25.51 -39.85
N ILE A 766 3.45 -25.59 -40.94
CA ILE A 766 3.99 -25.92 -42.26
C ILE A 766 3.77 -24.73 -43.19
N ARG A 767 4.90 -24.15 -43.62
CA ARG A 767 4.99 -23.21 -44.73
C ARG A 767 4.51 -23.91 -46.01
N GLU A 768 3.59 -23.31 -46.73
CA GLU A 768 3.81 -22.80 -48.10
C GLU A 768 2.51 -22.23 -48.67
N GLU A 769 2.64 -20.99 -49.13
CA GLU A 769 1.83 -20.20 -50.07
C GLU A 769 0.44 -20.72 -50.47
N LEU A 770 -0.61 -19.96 -50.11
CA LEU A 770 -1.75 -19.75 -51.01
C LEU A 770 -2.21 -18.28 -50.94
N THR A 771 -1.98 -17.61 -52.06
CA THR A 771 -2.48 -16.30 -52.44
C THR A 771 -3.89 -16.44 -53.05
N GLY A 772 -4.78 -15.49 -52.79
CA GLY A 772 -5.87 -15.14 -53.73
C GLY A 772 -7.32 -15.44 -53.32
N THR A 773 -8.16 -14.43 -53.50
CA THR A 773 -9.59 -14.30 -53.21
C THR A 773 -10.49 -14.96 -54.27
N VAL A 774 -11.66 -15.48 -53.88
CA VAL A 774 -12.81 -15.63 -54.81
C VAL A 774 -14.08 -15.01 -54.21
N LEU A 775 -14.57 -13.99 -54.91
CA LEU A 775 -15.87 -13.32 -54.77
C LEU A 775 -16.95 -14.16 -55.46
N LEU A 776 -18.13 -14.31 -54.85
CA LEU A 776 -19.36 -14.69 -55.57
C LEU A 776 -20.53 -13.79 -55.16
N SER A 777 -21.24 -13.29 -56.18
CA SER A 777 -22.26 -12.24 -56.16
C SER A 777 -23.62 -12.68 -55.62
N ALA A 778 -24.40 -11.72 -55.10
CA ALA A 778 -25.62 -11.84 -54.29
C ALA A 778 -26.85 -12.59 -54.85
N VAL A 779 -26.91 -12.95 -56.14
CA VAL A 779 -28.14 -13.50 -56.75
C VAL A 779 -28.48 -14.94 -56.29
N PRO A 780 -27.55 -15.85 -55.96
CA PRO A 780 -27.89 -17.19 -55.43
C PRO A 780 -28.33 -17.20 -53.96
N PHE A 781 -28.11 -16.12 -53.20
CA PHE A 781 -28.65 -16.00 -51.83
C PHE A 781 -30.16 -15.72 -51.84
N GLU A 782 -30.67 -15.06 -52.90
CA GLU A 782 -32.10 -14.97 -53.16
C GLU A 782 -32.73 -16.34 -53.51
N GLU A 783 -31.97 -17.31 -54.04
CA GLU A 783 -32.45 -18.69 -54.16
C GLU A 783 -32.42 -19.45 -52.82
N TRP A 784 -31.49 -19.13 -51.93
CA TRP A 784 -31.47 -19.68 -50.57
C TRP A 784 -32.69 -19.22 -49.75
N MET A 785 -33.09 -17.94 -49.87
CA MET A 785 -34.30 -17.36 -49.27
C MET A 785 -35.61 -18.02 -49.73
N LYS A 786 -35.63 -18.72 -50.87
CA LYS A 786 -36.82 -19.42 -51.37
C LYS A 786 -36.96 -20.86 -50.87
N THR A 787 -35.97 -21.41 -50.15
CA THR A 787 -36.02 -22.80 -49.60
C THR A 787 -36.67 -22.87 -48.20
N PHE A 788 -36.84 -21.75 -47.49
CA PHE A 788 -37.75 -21.66 -46.33
C PHE A 788 -39.09 -21.03 -46.74
N ASN A 789 -39.82 -21.74 -47.60
CA ASN A 789 -41.19 -21.48 -48.08
C ASN A 789 -41.73 -20.04 -47.88
N VAL A 790 -41.11 -19.09 -48.55
CA VAL A 790 -41.88 -18.21 -49.44
C VAL A 790 -42.06 -19.00 -50.75
N TYR A 791 -43.31 -19.23 -51.13
CA TYR A 791 -43.79 -20.14 -52.18
C TYR A 791 -43.09 -19.99 -53.56
N ILE A 792 -42.61 -21.10 -54.16
CA ILE A 792 -42.07 -21.17 -55.54
C ILE A 792 -43.03 -21.95 -56.47
N PRO A 793 -43.57 -21.35 -57.56
CA PRO A 793 -44.32 -22.06 -58.59
C PRO A 793 -43.47 -23.05 -59.41
N SER A 794 -44.12 -24.14 -59.83
CA SER A 794 -43.58 -25.45 -60.18
C SER A 794 -43.20 -25.65 -61.65
N GLU A 795 -42.21 -24.93 -62.19
CA GLU A 795 -41.68 -25.19 -63.54
C GLU A 795 -40.14 -25.07 -63.60
N VAL A 796 -39.49 -26.24 -63.53
CA VAL A 796 -38.11 -26.70 -63.88
C VAL A 796 -37.32 -25.78 -64.86
N THR A 797 -35.98 -25.55 -64.82
CA THR A 797 -34.80 -26.46 -64.96
C THR A 797 -33.45 -25.70 -64.92
N ALA A 798 -32.41 -26.19 -64.20
CA ALA A 798 -30.99 -26.37 -64.66
C ALA A 798 -30.02 -26.85 -63.53
N GLN A 799 -28.99 -27.64 -63.88
CA GLN A 799 -28.08 -28.43 -62.98
C GLN A 799 -26.69 -27.78 -62.72
N ILE A 800 -26.01 -28.17 -61.62
CA ILE A 800 -24.56 -27.90 -61.35
C ILE A 800 -23.84 -29.19 -60.86
N LYS A 801 -22.60 -29.41 -61.31
CA LYS A 801 -21.76 -30.61 -61.12
C LYS A 801 -20.65 -30.37 -60.08
N VAL A 802 -20.37 -31.37 -59.24
CA VAL A 802 -19.32 -31.40 -58.19
C VAL A 802 -18.26 -32.44 -58.58
N GLU A 803 -16.97 -32.11 -58.41
CA GLU A 803 -15.87 -33.10 -58.43
C GLU A 803 -15.47 -33.41 -56.98
N THR A 804 -15.28 -34.69 -56.67
CA THR A 804 -15.05 -35.23 -55.33
C THR A 804 -13.72 -35.98 -55.35
N GLU A 805 -12.76 -35.54 -54.53
CA GLU A 805 -11.78 -36.46 -53.99
C GLU A 805 -12.32 -36.95 -52.64
N SER A 806 -12.22 -38.25 -52.38
CA SER A 806 -12.67 -38.78 -51.10
C SER A 806 -11.66 -38.38 -50.02
N LEU A 807 -12.14 -38.12 -48.81
CA LEU A 807 -11.30 -37.84 -47.65
C LEU A 807 -10.26 -38.96 -47.43
N GLU A 808 -10.56 -40.19 -47.83
CA GLU A 808 -9.67 -41.35 -47.76
C GLU A 808 -8.45 -41.24 -48.70
N ASP A 809 -8.59 -40.67 -49.89
CA ASP A 809 -7.50 -40.53 -50.86
C ASP A 809 -6.52 -39.41 -50.45
N ILE A 810 -7.08 -38.31 -49.90
CA ILE A 810 -6.31 -37.18 -49.35
C ILE A 810 -5.58 -37.61 -48.07
N LEU A 811 -6.24 -38.39 -47.20
CA LEU A 811 -5.62 -38.97 -46.00
C LEU A 811 -4.51 -39.97 -46.37
N SER A 812 -4.71 -40.80 -47.40
CA SER A 812 -3.72 -41.80 -47.82
C SER A 812 -2.44 -41.16 -48.38
N GLN A 813 -2.55 -40.06 -49.13
CA GLN A 813 -1.37 -39.33 -49.62
C GLN A 813 -0.67 -38.52 -48.52
N ALA A 814 -1.43 -37.90 -47.61
CA ALA A 814 -0.87 -37.11 -46.51
C ALA A 814 -0.19 -37.98 -45.43
N LEU A 815 -0.66 -39.22 -45.22
CA LEU A 815 -0.13 -40.14 -44.21
C LEU A 815 1.00 -41.04 -44.73
N SER A 816 1.24 -41.08 -46.04
CA SER A 816 2.25 -41.96 -46.63
C SER A 816 3.68 -41.77 -46.06
N PRO A 817 4.15 -40.55 -45.74
CA PRO A 817 5.43 -40.33 -45.08
C PRO A 817 5.43 -40.75 -43.59
N MET A 818 4.29 -40.54 -42.90
CA MET A 818 4.13 -40.98 -41.51
C MET A 818 4.08 -42.51 -41.39
N GLN A 819 3.60 -43.21 -42.41
CA GLN A 819 3.57 -44.67 -42.45
C GLN A 819 4.99 -45.27 -42.51
N GLU A 820 5.94 -44.60 -43.15
CA GLU A 820 7.34 -45.07 -43.24
C GLU A 820 8.06 -44.93 -41.89
N ASP A 821 7.81 -43.83 -41.16
CA ASP A 821 8.32 -43.62 -39.80
C ASP A 821 7.61 -44.52 -38.76
N ILE A 822 6.30 -44.73 -38.88
CA ILE A 822 5.53 -45.66 -38.03
C ILE A 822 5.95 -47.12 -38.28
N ASN A 823 6.24 -47.50 -39.53
CA ASN A 823 6.74 -48.85 -39.86
C ASN A 823 8.17 -49.04 -39.34
N THR A 824 9.00 -48.01 -39.37
CA THR A 824 10.37 -48.02 -38.83
C THR A 824 10.35 -48.09 -37.29
N LEU A 825 9.42 -47.38 -36.64
CA LEU A 825 9.22 -47.44 -35.19
C LEU A 825 8.63 -48.79 -34.77
N SER A 826 7.62 -49.31 -35.48
CA SER A 826 7.02 -50.64 -35.22
C SER A 826 8.04 -51.76 -35.38
N SER A 827 8.87 -51.73 -36.42
CA SER A 827 9.98 -52.67 -36.63
C SER A 827 10.98 -52.67 -35.46
N LYS A 828 11.34 -51.48 -34.94
CA LYS A 828 12.21 -51.34 -33.76
C LYS A 828 11.54 -51.84 -32.49
N ILE A 829 10.25 -51.59 -32.32
CA ILE A 829 9.44 -52.05 -31.18
C ILE A 829 9.28 -53.57 -31.21
N ASP A 830 9.01 -54.18 -32.37
CA ASP A 830 8.88 -55.64 -32.52
C ASP A 830 10.22 -56.36 -32.31
N THR A 831 11.32 -55.74 -32.74
CA THR A 831 12.68 -56.20 -32.43
C THR A 831 12.95 -56.15 -30.93
N LEU A 832 12.51 -55.08 -30.25
CA LEU A 832 12.65 -54.94 -28.80
C LEU A 832 11.79 -55.98 -28.05
N SER A 833 10.54 -56.21 -28.48
CA SER A 833 9.65 -57.22 -27.92
C SER A 833 10.21 -58.63 -28.09
N SER A 834 10.76 -58.98 -29.25
CA SER A 834 11.43 -60.28 -29.45
C SER A 834 12.67 -60.44 -28.57
N ASN A 835 13.46 -59.38 -28.37
CA ASN A 835 14.61 -59.42 -27.47
C ASN A 835 14.20 -59.61 -26.01
N ILE A 836 13.07 -59.03 -25.59
CA ILE A 836 12.50 -59.20 -24.25
C ILE A 836 11.99 -60.64 -24.06
N GLU A 837 11.28 -61.22 -25.04
CA GLU A 837 10.82 -62.61 -24.98
C GLU A 837 12.00 -63.60 -24.91
N ASN A 838 13.07 -63.35 -25.67
CA ASN A 838 14.30 -64.15 -25.61
C ASN A 838 15.00 -64.04 -24.24
N LEU A 839 15.04 -62.84 -23.65
CA LEU A 839 15.54 -62.62 -22.29
C LEU A 839 14.70 -63.34 -21.24
N GLN A 840 13.38 -63.32 -21.41
CA GLN A 840 12.44 -63.99 -20.50
C GLN A 840 12.56 -65.51 -20.59
N ALA A 841 12.74 -66.06 -21.80
CA ALA A 841 13.06 -67.48 -22.00
C ALA A 841 14.42 -67.87 -21.40
N ALA A 842 15.44 -67.03 -21.56
CA ALA A 842 16.77 -67.26 -20.97
C ALA A 842 16.73 -67.26 -19.43
N ILE A 843 15.96 -66.35 -18.82
CA ILE A 843 15.74 -66.27 -17.37
C ILE A 843 14.98 -67.50 -16.87
N ASN A 844 13.94 -67.93 -17.59
CA ASN A 844 13.15 -69.12 -17.24
C ASN A 844 13.94 -70.43 -17.36
N ALA A 845 15.01 -70.45 -18.17
CA ALA A 845 15.91 -71.59 -18.32
C ALA A 845 17.06 -71.62 -17.29
N MET A 846 17.19 -70.62 -16.42
CA MET A 846 18.25 -70.59 -15.40
C MET A 846 17.97 -71.61 -14.27
N PRO A 847 18.99 -72.35 -13.78
CA PRO A 847 18.82 -73.30 -12.68
C PRO A 847 18.33 -72.61 -11.40
N SER A 848 17.50 -73.31 -10.63
CA SER A 848 16.77 -72.80 -9.46
C SER A 848 17.63 -72.36 -8.26
N THR A 849 18.95 -72.21 -8.41
CA THR A 849 19.87 -71.79 -7.35
C THR A 849 20.22 -70.30 -7.38
N SER A 850 19.71 -69.51 -8.33
CA SER A 850 19.92 -68.05 -8.43
C SER A 850 18.62 -67.23 -8.29
N MET A 851 17.79 -67.58 -7.31
CA MET A 851 16.42 -67.06 -7.14
C MET A 851 16.32 -65.59 -6.66
N VAL A 852 17.43 -64.93 -6.31
CA VAL A 852 17.44 -63.52 -5.85
C VAL A 852 17.60 -62.52 -7.01
N TYR A 853 18.23 -62.92 -8.13
CA TYR A 853 18.41 -62.03 -9.29
C TYR A 853 17.26 -62.13 -10.32
N GLY A 854 16.53 -63.25 -10.35
CA GLY A 854 15.40 -63.44 -11.27
C GLY A 854 14.18 -62.55 -10.95
N SER A 855 13.91 -62.28 -9.68
CA SER A 855 12.78 -61.46 -9.23
C SER A 855 12.99 -59.97 -9.47
N LEU A 856 14.22 -59.47 -9.35
CA LEU A 856 14.57 -58.08 -9.70
C LEU A 856 14.53 -57.87 -11.24
N GLY A 857 14.98 -58.86 -12.00
CA GLY A 857 14.89 -58.85 -13.47
C GLY A 857 13.44 -58.83 -13.96
N LEU A 858 12.54 -59.62 -13.35
CA LEU A 858 11.12 -59.64 -13.67
C LEU A 858 10.42 -58.30 -13.36
N ALA A 859 10.80 -57.63 -12.27
CA ALA A 859 10.25 -56.32 -11.91
C ALA A 859 10.68 -55.21 -12.90
N ILE A 860 11.94 -55.22 -13.33
CA ILE A 860 12.46 -54.28 -14.34
C ILE A 860 11.80 -54.54 -15.70
N ILE A 861 11.62 -55.81 -16.08
CA ILE A 861 10.91 -56.18 -17.32
C ILE A 861 9.45 -55.73 -17.26
N ALA A 862 8.76 -55.89 -16.13
CA ALA A 862 7.37 -55.42 -15.97
C ALA A 862 7.27 -53.88 -16.08
N LEU A 863 8.26 -53.15 -15.54
CA LEU A 863 8.34 -51.70 -15.66
C LEU A 863 8.60 -51.26 -17.11
N ILE A 864 9.50 -51.95 -17.82
CA ILE A 864 9.78 -51.70 -19.24
C ILE A 864 8.54 -52.01 -20.10
N ILE A 865 7.82 -53.10 -19.82
CA ILE A 865 6.56 -53.43 -20.51
C ILE A 865 5.51 -52.34 -20.26
N ALA A 866 5.40 -51.83 -19.04
CA ALA A 866 4.48 -50.73 -18.72
C ALA A 866 4.86 -49.43 -19.45
N ILE A 867 6.15 -49.09 -19.50
CA ILE A 867 6.65 -47.92 -20.24
C ILE A 867 6.42 -48.06 -21.74
N ILE A 868 6.65 -49.26 -22.31
CA ILE A 868 6.39 -49.54 -23.73
C ILE A 868 4.88 -49.52 -24.02
N ALA A 869 4.04 -50.00 -23.12
CA ALA A 869 2.58 -49.94 -23.27
C ALA A 869 2.05 -48.51 -23.21
N VAL A 870 2.68 -47.64 -22.41
CA VAL A 870 2.41 -46.20 -22.38
C VAL A 870 2.96 -45.49 -23.62
N ALA A 871 4.09 -45.93 -24.17
CA ALA A 871 4.66 -45.38 -25.39
C ALA A 871 3.96 -45.87 -26.68
N LYS A 872 3.32 -47.06 -26.65
CA LYS A 872 2.50 -47.61 -27.74
C LYS A 872 1.10 -46.98 -27.82
N LYS A 873 0.62 -46.42 -26.71
CA LYS A 873 -0.71 -45.82 -26.58
C LYS A 873 -0.62 -44.32 -26.78
#